data_AF-A0ABD5NUF3-F1
#
_entry.id   AF-A0ABD5NUF3-F1
#
_cell.length_a   1.000
_cell.length_b   1.000
_cell.length_c   1.000
_cell.angle_alpha   90.00
_cell.angle_beta   90.00
_cell.angle_gamma   90.00
#
_symmetry.space_group_name_H-M   'P 1'
#
loop_
_entity.id
_entity.type
_entity.pdbx_description
1 polymer ?
#
loop_
_entity_poly.entity_id
_entity_poly.type
_entity_poly.pdbx_seq_one_letter_code
_entity_poly.pdbx_strand_id
1 'polypeptide(L)'
;MNRVALVVTVVVATGMVSSAVVAPVLAAGAEESGLERRGGDAPLEAASGSAPMAAGSGQAAVRSTAGAGAQRQQSQHAQLQQEQEDAVEEGVDEGIEIVQSQGVEVTQEQRAAAIDGALESVSQHQEADVEQVQQATAGAVHGALVQDQQVDVEQVQAVVGGATDGALAQNQTANATQMQSATWGAAHGAIAQKQRATVDQLQVATRGAAAGATREAGENDVGKAGTIREAAQGAAYGVIEQYQNVTVEQRQQVTLEHVQSAAAGASAGALVGAVQEQRVDVEQVQRVTIKQVQQAAMGAARGALVQRQEVSVEQTQAAARGAGKGSLEQIQRVEIEQVQRISITQIQEASFGAAKGSISQSQEATVEQIQAAAEGSAGGVLVQRQEVSITQVQSAATGAAAGAVSSAVQNQVVDIEQIQAAARGAGQGAVTQVQIVSVVQVQVLAEGASAGALSQAQEATAEQIQAAASGTCLAVGEQIQTQEVSVTQLQEIAETTATDTATTAAEQDIEDADELVSVAAEDVEERLEEDEEEPADEPVDEADDEGEDEGDEEAPPEPEATLSVAGQTGDGTTLTVDEASASVDYYLAVSYDDETATSDDFDADETAENATLELEPPLEEDATVDVEVRAAEDDAVLASETIEYTVELEEPTPEATLSVADQTGNGTTLTVDEASASVDYYLTASYDDVTVETDSIEADEALENASIELEPPLEENATVDVEVRAAEDDAVLANETIEYAVELEEPTPVANVTFTDQTSNGTNVTVDSVEAPDGGFVAVYDADALEVGDVDDLTVDDLEPESVIGVSDALEAGETENVTVDLFDVPGLEFDEESLEEGEHTLLAVAHRDTDEDESFGYAETDGDADEPYLEDDETAVADDAVVTVEPAEPETPDEPVEADGDEAEPAEPEVEFLNCTAVEISGEVDAIEYTQQFYATDGLDEETATPQVPWEQLADGNGTTIVRIGPEERAFEDDDTRVVQIEDRGAYPAENDRSSILASIALADDQGEFEQAIDNPDAEDCLEDVRPIRPELTVEETTPTDDGIDVTFGYENPNENPIVAQSAFVEGTTADEPPEELASGTSTFTVEWTPESDDERLVWEVDLSSHGYDEPATVATPTAGEVAPLEGQESPDSENQSNGVAG
;
A
#
# COMPACT_ATOMS: atom_id res chain seq x y z
N MET A 1 -14.29 46.25 -33.11
CA MET A 1 -15.62 46.82 -33.38
C MET A 1 -16.38 45.90 -34.33
N ASN A 2 -17.58 45.45 -33.91
CA ASN A 2 -18.55 44.56 -34.60
C ASN A 2 -18.11 43.10 -34.77
N ARG A 3 -18.73 42.14 -34.04
CA ARG A 3 -20.05 41.50 -34.26
C ARG A 3 -20.09 40.62 -35.51
N VAL A 4 -20.65 39.40 -35.33
CA VAL A 4 -21.19 38.37 -36.27
C VAL A 4 -20.56 37.02 -35.88
N ALA A 5 -21.18 36.03 -35.22
CA ALA A 5 -22.55 35.49 -35.17
C ALA A 5 -23.09 34.96 -36.52
N LEU A 6 -22.86 33.66 -36.81
CA LEU A 6 -23.59 32.87 -37.81
C LEU A 6 -23.35 31.35 -37.54
N VAL A 7 -24.30 30.59 -36.99
CA VAL A 7 -25.48 29.92 -37.61
C VAL A 7 -25.14 28.61 -38.33
N VAL A 8 -25.56 27.48 -37.75
CA VAL A 8 -26.12 26.28 -38.42
C VAL A 8 -27.08 25.61 -37.43
N THR A 9 -28.39 25.92 -37.47
CA THR A 9 -29.50 25.18 -38.11
C THR A 9 -30.11 24.06 -37.25
N VAL A 10 -31.22 24.44 -36.63
CA VAL A 10 -32.22 23.62 -35.91
C VAL A 10 -33.37 23.24 -36.85
N VAL A 11 -33.83 21.99 -36.77
CA VAL A 11 -35.14 21.43 -37.22
C VAL A 11 -35.45 20.33 -36.19
N VAL A 12 -36.45 20.31 -35.29
CA VAL A 12 -37.89 20.68 -35.18
C VAL A 12 -38.86 19.82 -35.99
N ALA A 13 -39.53 18.88 -35.29
CA ALA A 13 -40.91 18.41 -35.51
C ALA A 13 -41.45 17.83 -34.16
N THR A 14 -42.18 18.58 -33.34
CA THR A 14 -43.67 18.73 -33.22
C THR A 14 -44.46 17.59 -32.57
N GLY A 15 -45.09 17.88 -31.43
CA GLY A 15 -46.29 17.22 -30.86
C GLY A 15 -46.85 18.00 -29.65
N MET A 16 -48.12 18.41 -29.69
CA MET A 16 -48.74 19.49 -28.91
C MET A 16 -49.52 19.09 -27.63
N VAL A 17 -49.47 20.01 -26.65
CA VAL A 17 -50.44 20.50 -25.64
C VAL A 17 -51.96 20.24 -25.87
N SER A 18 -52.69 20.00 -24.76
CA SER A 18 -54.07 20.49 -24.44
C SER A 18 -54.42 20.19 -22.97
N SER A 19 -55.23 20.91 -22.18
CA SER A 19 -55.78 22.27 -22.12
C SER A 19 -56.50 22.42 -20.76
N ALA A 20 -56.54 23.65 -20.24
CA ALA A 20 -57.24 24.23 -19.08
C ALA A 20 -58.70 23.81 -18.76
N VAL A 21 -59.19 24.12 -17.54
CA VAL A 21 -60.36 25.01 -17.24
C VAL A 21 -60.49 25.34 -15.72
N VAL A 22 -61.04 26.53 -15.45
CA VAL A 22 -61.14 27.39 -14.25
C VAL A 22 -62.31 27.08 -13.27
N ALA A 23 -62.04 27.29 -11.96
CA ALA A 23 -62.79 27.78 -10.76
C ALA A 23 -64.35 28.06 -10.81
N PRO A 24 -65.15 28.21 -9.69
CA PRO A 24 -64.82 29.11 -8.55
C PRO A 24 -65.53 28.97 -7.13
N VAL A 25 -64.94 29.65 -6.11
CA VAL A 25 -65.54 30.65 -5.16
C VAL A 25 -66.13 30.30 -3.73
N LEU A 26 -65.80 31.22 -2.78
CA LEU A 26 -66.28 31.55 -1.39
C LEU A 26 -65.55 30.90 -0.17
N ALA A 27 -65.22 31.55 0.96
CA ALA A 27 -65.12 32.96 1.40
C ALA A 27 -64.55 33.03 2.85
N ALA A 28 -63.70 34.04 3.12
CA ALA A 28 -63.54 34.90 4.32
C ALA A 28 -63.44 34.31 5.77
N GLY A 29 -62.25 34.46 6.39
CA GLY A 29 -61.91 35.51 7.38
C GLY A 29 -62.22 35.32 8.89
N ALA A 30 -61.16 35.33 9.73
CA ALA A 30 -60.99 35.94 11.08
C ALA A 30 -59.72 35.34 11.73
N GLU A 31 -58.57 36.03 11.87
CA GLU A 31 -58.14 37.06 12.85
C GLU A 31 -58.17 36.65 14.35
N GLU A 32 -56.96 36.72 14.95
CA GLU A 32 -56.59 37.00 16.36
C GLU A 32 -57.05 36.00 17.46
N SER A 33 -56.30 35.64 18.50
CA SER A 33 -55.14 36.23 19.18
C SER A 33 -54.63 35.28 20.29
N GLY A 34 -53.32 35.26 20.53
CA GLY A 34 -52.67 35.28 21.86
C GLY A 34 -52.85 34.11 22.82
N LEU A 35 -51.75 33.46 23.20
CA LEU A 35 -51.02 33.81 24.44
C LEU A 35 -49.83 32.88 24.66
N GLU A 36 -48.68 33.53 24.86
CA GLU A 36 -47.44 33.05 25.46
C GLU A 36 -47.67 32.21 26.74
N ARG A 37 -46.81 31.19 26.97
CA ARG A 37 -45.62 31.24 27.84
C ARG A 37 -45.35 29.89 28.54
N ARG A 38 -44.16 29.35 28.26
CA ARG A 38 -43.10 28.94 29.20
C ARG A 38 -43.43 27.95 30.34
N GLY A 39 -42.84 26.76 30.22
CA GLY A 39 -41.87 26.23 31.20
C GLY A 39 -42.43 25.35 32.33
N GLY A 40 -41.70 24.26 32.59
CA GLY A 40 -41.67 23.62 33.91
C GLY A 40 -41.67 22.10 33.86
N ASP A 41 -40.46 21.52 33.90
CA ASP A 41 -40.03 20.33 34.64
C ASP A 41 -41.07 19.31 35.13
N ALA A 42 -40.86 18.06 34.67
CA ALA A 42 -40.55 16.83 35.41
C ALA A 42 -41.24 16.50 36.77
N PRO A 43 -41.11 15.27 37.29
CA PRO A 43 -41.11 13.93 36.66
C PRO A 43 -42.23 13.08 37.31
N LEU A 44 -42.36 11.79 36.99
CA LEU A 44 -42.78 10.77 37.97
C LEU A 44 -42.56 9.35 37.42
N GLU A 45 -41.73 8.62 38.17
CA GLU A 45 -41.38 7.21 38.06
C GLU A 45 -42.56 6.22 38.08
N ALA A 46 -42.28 5.07 37.47
CA ALA A 46 -42.57 3.70 37.89
C ALA A 46 -44.03 3.30 38.24
N ALA A 47 -44.52 2.28 37.54
CA ALA A 47 -44.52 0.91 38.07
C ALA A 47 -45.37 -0.03 37.20
N SER A 48 -44.69 -1.06 36.70
CA SER A 48 -45.04 -2.49 36.70
C SER A 48 -46.51 -2.89 36.79
N GLY A 49 -46.95 -3.69 35.82
CA GLY A 49 -48.21 -4.41 35.88
C GLY A 49 -48.34 -5.48 34.80
N SER A 50 -47.62 -6.59 34.97
CA SER A 50 -47.78 -7.82 34.20
C SER A 50 -49.23 -8.33 34.25
N ALA A 51 -49.80 -8.71 33.10
CA ALA A 51 -50.84 -9.74 33.04
C ALA A 51 -50.87 -10.42 31.66
N PRO A 52 -51.14 -11.75 31.60
CA PRO A 52 -50.83 -12.57 30.45
C PRO A 52 -52.04 -12.88 29.55
N MET A 53 -51.70 -13.31 28.33
CA MET A 53 -52.31 -14.35 27.49
C MET A 53 -53.72 -14.86 27.84
N ALA A 54 -54.67 -14.74 26.89
CA ALA A 54 -55.04 -15.84 25.99
C ALA A 54 -56.49 -15.75 25.45
N ALA A 55 -56.57 -16.03 24.15
CA ALA A 55 -57.62 -16.73 23.39
C ALA A 55 -58.95 -16.02 23.08
N GLY A 56 -59.15 -15.78 21.76
CA GLY A 56 -60.45 -15.55 21.14
C GLY A 56 -60.33 -15.43 19.62
N SER A 57 -60.49 -16.55 18.92
CA SER A 57 -60.58 -16.62 17.45
C SER A 57 -61.94 -16.12 16.93
N GLY A 58 -61.94 -15.48 15.76
CA GLY A 58 -63.06 -15.55 14.81
C GLY A 58 -63.66 -14.25 14.25
N GLN A 59 -62.99 -13.70 13.23
CA GLN A 59 -63.55 -13.11 12.00
C GLN A 59 -64.36 -11.79 12.05
N ALA A 60 -63.75 -10.70 11.56
CA ALA A 60 -64.14 -10.03 10.30
C ALA A 60 -63.35 -8.71 10.10
N ALA A 61 -62.45 -8.66 9.11
CA ALA A 61 -62.14 -7.48 8.29
C ALA A 61 -60.93 -7.75 7.35
N VAL A 62 -61.17 -8.43 6.22
CA VAL A 62 -60.22 -8.40 5.10
C VAL A 62 -60.47 -7.10 4.34
N ARG A 63 -59.75 -6.05 4.73
CA ARG A 63 -59.45 -4.81 3.98
C ARG A 63 -58.67 -3.85 4.90
N SER A 64 -57.41 -4.18 5.21
CA SER A 64 -56.45 -3.23 5.79
C SER A 64 -55.00 -3.74 5.86
N THR A 65 -54.62 -4.86 5.24
CA THR A 65 -53.27 -5.41 5.40
C THR A 65 -52.29 -4.97 4.31
N ALA A 66 -52.75 -4.61 3.10
CA ALA A 66 -51.86 -4.13 2.03
C ALA A 66 -51.33 -2.70 2.27
N GLY A 67 -52.10 -1.82 2.93
CA GLY A 67 -51.66 -0.46 3.25
C GLY A 67 -50.73 -0.37 4.45
N ALA A 68 -50.89 -1.29 5.42
CA ALA A 68 -50.05 -1.32 6.62
C ALA A 68 -48.67 -1.94 6.36
N GLY A 69 -48.57 -2.89 5.41
CA GLY A 69 -47.28 -3.43 4.95
C GLY A 69 -46.48 -2.39 4.15
N ALA A 70 -47.12 -1.72 3.18
CA ALA A 70 -46.49 -0.66 2.40
C ALA A 70 -46.09 0.56 3.25
N GLN A 71 -46.89 0.94 4.25
CA GLN A 71 -46.51 2.00 5.19
C GLN A 71 -45.39 1.58 6.13
N ARG A 72 -45.31 0.31 6.57
CA ARG A 72 -44.17 -0.17 7.36
C ARG A 72 -42.89 -0.23 6.54
N GLN A 73 -42.94 -0.74 5.32
CA GLN A 73 -41.78 -0.78 4.42
C GLN A 73 -41.30 0.65 4.08
N GLN A 74 -42.20 1.59 3.81
CA GLN A 74 -41.83 3.00 3.64
C GLN A 74 -41.28 3.65 4.92
N SER A 75 -41.70 3.20 6.11
CA SER A 75 -41.17 3.71 7.38
C SER A 75 -39.80 3.12 7.70
N GLN A 76 -39.58 1.84 7.39
CA GLN A 76 -38.30 1.16 7.56
C GLN A 76 -37.26 1.67 6.56
N HIS A 77 -37.65 1.88 5.31
CA HIS A 77 -36.78 2.43 4.28
C HIS A 77 -36.39 3.89 4.55
N ALA A 78 -37.32 4.68 5.12
CA ALA A 78 -37.01 6.05 5.55
C ALA A 78 -36.17 6.09 6.84
N GLN A 79 -36.22 5.03 7.65
CA GLN A 79 -35.42 4.90 8.86
C GLN A 79 -34.00 4.45 8.52
N LEU A 80 -33.84 3.43 7.68
CA LEU A 80 -32.53 2.99 7.16
C LEU A 80 -31.81 4.11 6.40
N GLN A 81 -32.54 4.87 5.59
CA GLN A 81 -31.97 6.03 4.89
C GLN A 81 -31.46 7.11 5.87
N GLN A 82 -32.15 7.32 6.99
CA GLN A 82 -31.67 8.23 8.03
C GLN A 82 -30.45 7.64 8.75
N GLU A 83 -30.46 6.34 9.06
CA GLU A 83 -29.34 5.65 9.72
C GLU A 83 -28.08 5.66 8.82
N GLN A 84 -28.22 5.55 7.51
CA GLN A 84 -27.13 5.69 6.54
C GLN A 84 -26.64 7.14 6.40
N GLU A 85 -27.54 8.15 6.45
CA GLU A 85 -27.16 9.56 6.47
C GLU A 85 -26.36 9.89 7.75
N ASP A 86 -26.81 9.39 8.90
CA ASP A 86 -26.13 9.57 10.18
C ASP A 86 -24.75 8.87 10.17
N ALA A 87 -24.64 7.68 9.57
CA ALA A 87 -23.36 6.96 9.40
C ALA A 87 -22.35 7.67 8.48
N VAL A 88 -22.83 8.40 7.47
CA VAL A 88 -21.94 9.26 6.65
C VAL A 88 -21.37 10.38 7.50
N GLU A 89 -22.19 11.05 8.32
CA GLU A 89 -21.70 12.10 9.21
C GLU A 89 -20.67 11.57 10.20
N GLU A 90 -20.95 10.41 10.82
CA GLU A 90 -20.05 9.74 11.76
C GLU A 90 -18.74 9.30 11.09
N GLY A 91 -18.80 8.69 9.91
CA GLY A 91 -17.61 8.29 9.15
C GLY A 91 -16.77 9.48 8.69
N VAL A 92 -17.40 10.59 8.29
CA VAL A 92 -16.66 11.83 7.95
C VAL A 92 -15.95 12.39 9.19
N ASP A 93 -16.63 12.41 10.34
CA ASP A 93 -16.04 12.91 11.58
C ASP A 93 -14.90 12.03 12.07
N GLU A 94 -15.04 10.70 12.00
CA GLU A 94 -13.98 9.73 12.32
C GLU A 94 -12.76 9.91 11.40
N GLY A 95 -12.98 10.02 10.09
CA GLY A 95 -11.89 10.27 9.13
C GLY A 95 -11.18 11.61 9.36
N ILE A 96 -11.90 12.65 9.79
CA ILE A 96 -11.34 13.96 10.14
C ILE A 96 -10.55 13.89 11.46
N GLU A 97 -11.07 13.20 12.47
CA GLU A 97 -10.40 13.05 13.77
C GLU A 97 -9.04 12.38 13.61
N ILE A 98 -8.95 11.35 12.77
CA ILE A 98 -7.67 10.69 12.43
C ILE A 98 -6.71 11.69 11.78
N VAL A 99 -7.17 12.45 10.78
CA VAL A 99 -6.33 13.42 10.06
C VAL A 99 -5.89 14.58 10.95
N GLN A 100 -6.76 15.04 11.86
CA GLN A 100 -6.46 16.08 12.84
C GLN A 100 -5.46 15.60 13.89
N SER A 101 -5.53 14.33 14.30
CA SER A 101 -4.53 13.72 15.19
C SER A 101 -3.13 13.65 14.56
N GLN A 102 -3.06 13.71 13.22
CA GLN A 102 -1.82 13.75 12.44
C GLN A 102 -1.38 15.19 12.12
N GLY A 103 -1.94 16.20 12.82
CA GLY A 103 -1.53 17.60 12.69
C GLY A 103 -2.16 18.37 11.52
N VAL A 104 -3.10 17.77 10.78
CA VAL A 104 -3.73 18.44 9.62
C VAL A 104 -5.03 19.13 10.01
N GLU A 105 -5.08 20.46 9.85
CA GLU A 105 -6.31 21.22 10.08
C GLU A 105 -7.33 21.02 8.94
N VAL A 106 -8.55 20.62 9.31
CA VAL A 106 -9.66 20.43 8.36
C VAL A 106 -10.70 21.55 8.51
N THR A 107 -10.99 22.23 7.40
CA THR A 107 -11.99 23.32 7.38
C THR A 107 -13.42 22.80 7.39
N GLN A 108 -14.37 23.61 7.87
CA GLN A 108 -15.80 23.26 7.77
C GLN A 108 -16.30 23.11 6.32
N GLU A 109 -15.66 23.79 5.36
CA GLU A 109 -16.01 23.69 3.94
C GLU A 109 -15.56 22.34 3.37
N GLN A 110 -14.38 21.85 3.74
CA GLN A 110 -13.90 20.51 3.38
C GLN A 110 -14.75 19.41 4.03
N ARG A 111 -15.12 19.57 5.31
CA ARG A 111 -16.07 18.65 5.98
C ARG A 111 -17.41 18.59 5.25
N ALA A 112 -17.96 19.74 4.88
CA ALA A 112 -19.24 19.79 4.16
C ALA A 112 -19.14 19.12 2.78
N ALA A 113 -18.04 19.32 2.05
CA ALA A 113 -17.80 18.65 0.78
C ALA A 113 -17.64 17.14 0.88
N ALA A 114 -16.96 16.66 1.93
CA ALA A 114 -16.84 15.23 2.20
C ALA A 114 -18.22 14.59 2.42
N ILE A 115 -19.08 15.22 3.24
CA ILE A 115 -20.46 14.78 3.47
C ILE A 115 -21.26 14.79 2.17
N ASP A 116 -21.24 15.90 1.42
CA ASP A 116 -22.00 16.02 0.17
C ASP A 116 -21.56 14.97 -0.86
N GLY A 117 -20.26 14.67 -0.94
CA GLY A 117 -19.69 13.65 -1.82
C GLY A 117 -20.13 12.24 -1.44
N ALA A 118 -19.99 11.87 -0.16
CA ALA A 118 -20.37 10.54 0.34
C ALA A 118 -21.88 10.30 0.24
N LEU A 119 -22.72 11.29 0.57
CA LEU A 119 -24.18 11.18 0.48
C LEU A 119 -24.68 10.94 -0.96
N GLU A 120 -24.05 11.56 -1.96
CA GLU A 120 -24.40 11.31 -3.36
C GLU A 120 -24.20 9.84 -3.74
N SER A 121 -23.14 9.22 -3.24
CA SER A 121 -22.79 7.82 -3.48
C SER A 121 -23.68 6.86 -2.69
N VAL A 122 -23.88 7.09 -1.39
CA VAL A 122 -24.72 6.24 -0.52
C VAL A 122 -26.16 6.17 -1.02
N SER A 123 -26.69 7.27 -1.61
CA SER A 123 -28.03 7.28 -2.18
C SER A 123 -28.25 6.26 -3.31
N GLN A 124 -27.15 5.82 -3.95
CA GLN A 124 -27.14 4.84 -5.04
C GLN A 124 -27.01 3.39 -4.53
N HIS A 125 -26.51 3.18 -3.30
CA HIS A 125 -26.23 1.86 -2.71
C HIS A 125 -27.05 1.61 -1.44
N GLN A 126 -28.38 1.64 -1.56
CA GLN A 126 -29.31 1.51 -0.43
C GLN A 126 -29.27 0.15 0.29
N GLU A 127 -28.63 -0.85 -0.33
CA GLU A 127 -28.45 -2.19 0.23
C GLU A 127 -27.20 -2.33 1.10
N ALA A 128 -26.34 -1.30 1.17
CA ALA A 128 -25.15 -1.31 2.02
C ALA A 128 -25.50 -1.15 3.51
N ASP A 129 -24.79 -1.88 4.36
CA ASP A 129 -24.96 -1.82 5.80
C ASP A 129 -24.37 -0.52 6.38
N VAL A 130 -24.90 -0.10 7.54
CA VAL A 130 -24.54 1.16 8.20
C VAL A 130 -23.03 1.24 8.50
N GLU A 131 -22.45 0.14 8.97
CA GLU A 131 -21.01 0.03 9.27
C GLU A 131 -20.15 0.12 7.99
N GLN A 132 -20.58 -0.52 6.90
CA GLN A 132 -19.91 -0.41 5.60
C GLN A 132 -19.91 1.03 5.09
N VAL A 133 -21.04 1.75 5.26
CA VAL A 133 -21.16 3.17 4.90
C VAL A 133 -20.22 4.04 5.74
N GLN A 134 -20.20 3.84 7.06
CA GLN A 134 -19.33 4.58 7.96
C GLN A 134 -17.85 4.37 7.62
N GLN A 135 -17.41 3.11 7.53
CA GLN A 135 -16.00 2.76 7.33
C GLN A 135 -15.49 3.10 5.92
N ALA A 136 -16.30 2.92 4.87
CA ALA A 136 -15.95 3.39 3.53
C ALA A 136 -15.83 4.92 3.46
N THR A 137 -16.62 5.64 4.25
CA THR A 137 -16.56 7.10 4.31
C THR A 137 -15.35 7.58 5.11
N ALA A 138 -15.08 6.97 6.27
CA ALA A 138 -13.91 7.28 7.11
C ALA A 138 -12.60 7.07 6.35
N GLY A 139 -12.45 5.92 5.67
CA GLY A 139 -11.29 5.64 4.83
C GLY A 139 -11.10 6.66 3.71
N ALA A 140 -12.17 6.96 2.96
CA ALA A 140 -12.13 7.94 1.87
C ALA A 140 -11.72 9.35 2.34
N VAL A 141 -12.26 9.81 3.47
CA VAL A 141 -11.96 11.13 4.04
C VAL A 141 -10.54 11.20 4.56
N HIS A 142 -10.11 10.18 5.31
CA HIS A 142 -8.75 10.08 5.81
C HIS A 142 -7.74 10.11 4.65
N GLY A 143 -7.93 9.27 3.62
CA GLY A 143 -7.05 9.25 2.46
C GLY A 143 -7.05 10.55 1.65
N ALA A 144 -8.19 11.26 1.59
CA ALA A 144 -8.31 12.51 0.84
C ALA A 144 -7.64 13.71 1.52
N LEU A 145 -7.52 13.70 2.86
CA LEU A 145 -7.08 14.86 3.63
C LEU A 145 -5.70 14.71 4.28
N VAL A 146 -5.14 13.49 4.37
CA VAL A 146 -3.85 13.24 5.03
C VAL A 146 -2.64 13.96 4.42
N GLN A 147 -2.67 14.33 3.13
CA GLN A 147 -1.44 14.67 2.41
C GLN A 147 -1.08 16.16 2.30
N ASP A 148 -2.01 17.13 2.49
CA ASP A 148 -1.75 18.60 2.50
C ASP A 148 -3.06 19.45 2.47
N GLN A 149 -3.11 20.61 3.17
CA GLN A 149 -4.27 21.50 3.36
C GLN A 149 -4.79 22.21 2.09
N GLN A 150 -4.06 22.12 0.97
CA GLN A 150 -4.42 22.81 -0.30
C GLN A 150 -5.38 22.02 -1.21
N VAL A 151 -6.10 21.00 -0.71
CA VAL A 151 -7.11 20.30 -1.53
C VAL A 151 -8.34 21.17 -1.68
N ASP A 152 -8.70 21.51 -2.93
CA ASP A 152 -9.91 22.26 -3.23
C ASP A 152 -11.17 21.49 -2.78
N VAL A 153 -12.16 22.20 -2.24
CA VAL A 153 -13.43 21.65 -1.73
C VAL A 153 -14.13 20.75 -2.77
N GLU A 154 -14.05 21.14 -4.06
CA GLU A 154 -14.64 20.38 -5.17
C GLU A 154 -13.88 19.08 -5.48
N GLN A 155 -12.58 19.03 -5.20
CA GLN A 155 -11.76 17.83 -5.31
C GLN A 155 -12.03 16.87 -4.15
N VAL A 156 -12.17 17.38 -2.92
CA VAL A 156 -12.58 16.57 -1.75
C VAL A 156 -13.91 15.88 -2.03
N GLN A 157 -14.92 16.64 -2.50
CA GLN A 157 -16.23 16.09 -2.82
C GLN A 157 -16.15 14.94 -3.85
N ALA A 158 -15.37 15.13 -4.91
CA ALA A 158 -15.23 14.13 -5.98
C ALA A 158 -14.43 12.90 -5.59
N VAL A 159 -13.34 13.08 -4.84
CA VAL A 159 -12.48 12.00 -4.37
C VAL A 159 -13.23 11.13 -3.37
N VAL A 160 -13.84 11.75 -2.34
CA VAL A 160 -14.63 11.04 -1.33
C VAL A 160 -15.82 10.36 -1.97
N GLY A 161 -16.62 11.07 -2.77
CA GLY A 161 -17.76 10.49 -3.47
C GLY A 161 -17.35 9.32 -4.38
N GLY A 162 -16.29 9.46 -5.16
CA GLY A 162 -15.80 8.41 -6.05
C GLY A 162 -15.32 7.17 -5.29
N ALA A 163 -14.49 7.33 -4.26
CA ALA A 163 -13.97 6.22 -3.47
C ALA A 163 -15.10 5.46 -2.77
N THR A 164 -15.98 6.17 -2.06
CA THR A 164 -17.14 5.58 -1.37
C THR A 164 -18.08 4.89 -2.35
N ASP A 165 -18.35 5.46 -3.53
CA ASP A 165 -19.18 4.82 -4.56
C ASP A 165 -18.57 3.52 -5.09
N GLY A 166 -17.24 3.51 -5.30
CA GLY A 166 -16.52 2.33 -5.76
C GLY A 166 -16.58 1.17 -4.75
N ALA A 167 -16.34 1.46 -3.47
CA ALA A 167 -16.37 0.46 -2.41
C ALA A 167 -17.80 -0.06 -2.13
N LEU A 168 -18.78 0.84 -2.05
CA LEU A 168 -20.18 0.45 -1.78
C LEU A 168 -20.81 -0.32 -2.94
N ALA A 169 -20.32 -0.16 -4.16
CA ALA A 169 -20.70 -1.02 -5.29
C ALA A 169 -20.34 -2.50 -5.07
N GLN A 170 -19.50 -2.81 -4.08
CA GLN A 170 -19.07 -4.15 -3.69
C GLN A 170 -19.59 -4.57 -2.31
N ASN A 171 -20.68 -3.96 -1.84
CA ASN A 171 -21.27 -4.20 -0.51
C ASN A 171 -21.65 -5.65 -0.21
N GLN A 172 -21.95 -6.46 -1.22
CA GLN A 172 -22.29 -7.88 -1.06
C GLN A 172 -21.06 -8.79 -0.97
N THR A 173 -19.87 -8.28 -1.28
CA THR A 173 -18.66 -9.08 -1.47
C THR A 173 -17.60 -8.82 -0.40
N ALA A 174 -17.51 -7.59 0.14
CA ALA A 174 -16.44 -7.18 1.04
C ALA A 174 -16.96 -6.69 2.40
N ASN A 175 -16.12 -6.81 3.43
CA ASN A 175 -16.40 -6.30 4.77
C ASN A 175 -16.02 -4.81 4.93
N ALA A 176 -16.42 -4.21 6.05
CA ALA A 176 -16.23 -2.78 6.32
C ALA A 176 -14.74 -2.38 6.36
N THR A 177 -13.86 -3.21 6.94
CA THR A 177 -12.41 -2.95 7.04
C THR A 177 -11.72 -2.96 5.66
N GLN A 178 -12.11 -3.89 4.79
CA GLN A 178 -11.63 -3.95 3.41
C GLN A 178 -12.07 -2.71 2.61
N MET A 179 -13.30 -2.23 2.83
CA MET A 179 -13.78 -0.98 2.24
C MET A 179 -13.02 0.24 2.76
N GLN A 180 -12.79 0.35 4.07
CA GLN A 180 -12.02 1.43 4.67
C GLN A 180 -10.61 1.51 4.05
N SER A 181 -9.94 0.36 3.94
CA SER A 181 -8.59 0.27 3.38
C SER A 181 -8.56 0.65 1.89
N ALA A 182 -9.48 0.11 1.09
CA ALA A 182 -9.55 0.39 -0.34
C ALA A 182 -9.88 1.85 -0.65
N THR A 183 -10.83 2.44 0.10
CA THR A 183 -11.22 3.83 -0.06
C THR A 183 -10.12 4.80 0.37
N TRP A 184 -9.40 4.50 1.45
CA TRP A 184 -8.20 5.26 1.84
C TRP A 184 -7.15 5.27 0.74
N GLY A 185 -6.78 4.08 0.23
CA GLY A 185 -5.74 3.96 -0.80
C GLY A 185 -6.13 4.68 -2.09
N ALA A 186 -7.36 4.46 -2.55
CA ALA A 186 -7.87 5.11 -3.75
C ALA A 186 -7.87 6.65 -3.61
N ALA A 187 -8.37 7.17 -2.49
CA ALA A 187 -8.44 8.61 -2.24
C ALA A 187 -7.05 9.24 -2.15
N HIS A 188 -6.14 8.61 -1.40
CA HIS A 188 -4.77 9.07 -1.23
C HIS A 188 -4.00 9.07 -2.57
N GLY A 189 -4.10 7.98 -3.34
CA GLY A 189 -3.44 7.88 -4.65
C GLY A 189 -3.95 8.91 -5.67
N ALA A 190 -5.21 9.32 -5.59
CA ALA A 190 -5.75 10.36 -6.46
C ALA A 190 -5.32 11.77 -6.05
N ILE A 191 -5.27 12.05 -4.75
CA ILE A 191 -4.88 13.36 -4.21
C ILE A 191 -3.39 13.65 -4.40
N ALA A 192 -2.54 12.63 -4.40
CA ALA A 192 -1.11 12.76 -4.72
C ALA A 192 -0.83 13.41 -6.10
N GLN A 193 -1.82 13.44 -7.02
CA GLN A 193 -1.71 14.07 -8.34
C GLN A 193 -2.69 15.26 -8.55
N LYS A 194 -3.20 15.86 -7.47
CA LYS A 194 -4.28 16.88 -7.47
C LYS A 194 -4.02 18.12 -8.32
N GLN A 195 -2.77 18.58 -8.44
CA GLN A 195 -2.44 19.83 -9.14
C GLN A 195 -2.64 19.78 -10.67
N ARG A 196 -2.85 18.59 -11.24
CA ARG A 196 -2.82 18.36 -12.71
C ARG A 196 -4.05 17.61 -13.25
N ALA A 197 -5.00 17.22 -12.40
CA ALA A 197 -6.20 16.44 -12.76
C ALA A 197 -7.51 17.23 -12.59
N THR A 198 -8.52 16.93 -13.40
CA THR A 198 -9.87 17.51 -13.25
C THR A 198 -10.70 16.73 -12.22
N VAL A 199 -11.68 17.39 -11.61
CA VAL A 199 -12.65 16.79 -10.67
C VAL A 199 -13.25 15.48 -11.20
N ASP A 200 -13.70 15.46 -12.46
CA ASP A 200 -14.26 14.24 -13.09
C ASP A 200 -13.24 13.09 -13.20
N GLN A 201 -11.94 13.39 -13.34
CA GLN A 201 -10.88 12.38 -13.46
C GLN A 201 -10.56 11.78 -12.10
N LEU A 202 -10.51 12.63 -11.06
CA LEU A 202 -10.32 12.19 -9.69
C LEU A 202 -11.44 11.24 -9.28
N GLN A 203 -12.70 11.61 -9.52
CA GLN A 203 -13.86 10.79 -9.15
C GLN A 203 -13.85 9.40 -9.82
N VAL A 204 -13.58 9.31 -11.12
CA VAL A 204 -13.61 8.01 -11.81
C VAL A 204 -12.39 7.14 -11.50
N ALA A 205 -11.23 7.76 -11.24
CA ALA A 205 -10.03 7.05 -10.81
C ALA A 205 -10.23 6.43 -9.43
N THR A 206 -10.74 7.19 -8.47
CA THR A 206 -11.00 6.68 -7.11
C THR A 206 -12.10 5.63 -7.10
N ARG A 207 -13.19 5.85 -7.85
CA ARG A 207 -14.25 4.85 -8.03
C ARG A 207 -13.72 3.54 -8.56
N GLY A 208 -12.91 3.59 -9.62
CA GLY A 208 -12.33 2.39 -10.24
C GLY A 208 -11.38 1.67 -9.29
N ALA A 209 -10.42 2.39 -8.72
CA ALA A 209 -9.40 1.82 -7.84
C ALA A 209 -10.03 1.18 -6.58
N ALA A 210 -10.96 1.88 -5.92
CA ALA A 210 -11.68 1.36 -4.76
C ALA A 210 -12.54 0.14 -5.13
N ALA A 211 -13.32 0.20 -6.21
CA ALA A 211 -14.14 -0.93 -6.64
C ALA A 211 -13.31 -2.18 -6.95
N GLY A 212 -12.19 -2.01 -7.67
CA GLY A 212 -11.30 -3.11 -7.99
C GLY A 212 -10.66 -3.74 -6.76
N ALA A 213 -10.18 -2.90 -5.83
CA ALA A 213 -9.53 -3.33 -4.61
C ALA A 213 -10.51 -4.00 -3.64
N THR A 214 -11.67 -3.40 -3.41
CA THR A 214 -12.71 -3.93 -2.52
C THR A 214 -13.26 -5.25 -3.04
N ARG A 215 -13.59 -5.33 -4.34
CA ARG A 215 -14.11 -6.57 -4.94
C ARG A 215 -13.12 -7.71 -4.77
N GLU A 216 -11.86 -7.46 -5.10
CA GLU A 216 -10.83 -8.51 -5.03
C GLU A 216 -10.47 -8.89 -3.59
N ALA A 217 -10.47 -7.91 -2.69
CA ALA A 217 -10.26 -8.17 -1.27
C ALA A 217 -11.36 -9.07 -0.70
N GLY A 218 -12.62 -8.80 -1.04
CA GLY A 218 -13.75 -9.63 -0.61
C GLY A 218 -13.76 -11.02 -1.25
N GLU A 219 -13.51 -11.13 -2.56
CA GLU A 219 -13.52 -12.43 -3.27
C GLU A 219 -12.42 -13.39 -2.81
N ASN A 220 -11.26 -12.87 -2.38
CA ASN A 220 -10.09 -13.68 -1.99
C ASN A 220 -9.75 -13.55 -0.49
N ASP A 221 -10.69 -13.02 0.30
CA ASP A 221 -10.55 -12.81 1.75
C ASP A 221 -9.21 -12.16 2.16
N VAL A 222 -8.83 -11.09 1.45
CA VAL A 222 -7.60 -10.35 1.72
C VAL A 222 -7.83 -9.51 2.96
N GLY A 223 -7.25 -9.91 4.10
CA GLY A 223 -7.36 -9.17 5.37
C GLY A 223 -6.29 -8.07 5.58
N LYS A 224 -5.21 -8.06 4.77
CA LYS A 224 -4.08 -7.14 4.97
C LYS A 224 -4.40 -5.72 4.49
N ALA A 225 -4.82 -4.84 5.40
CA ALA A 225 -5.15 -3.45 5.13
C ALA A 225 -4.06 -2.69 4.33
N GLY A 226 -2.78 -2.91 4.64
CA GLY A 226 -1.66 -2.28 3.91
C GLY A 226 -1.60 -2.69 2.43
N THR A 227 -1.82 -3.95 2.11
CA THR A 227 -1.81 -4.46 0.73
C THR A 227 -2.97 -3.88 -0.09
N ILE A 228 -4.16 -3.80 0.51
CA ILE A 228 -5.35 -3.23 -0.12
C ILE A 228 -5.15 -1.73 -0.41
N ARG A 229 -4.62 -0.99 0.59
CA ARG A 229 -4.30 0.43 0.45
C ARG A 229 -3.35 0.69 -0.72
N GLU A 230 -2.23 -0.03 -0.78
CA GLU A 230 -1.23 0.19 -1.83
C GLU A 230 -1.71 -0.18 -3.23
N ALA A 231 -2.47 -1.27 -3.36
CA ALA A 231 -3.06 -1.66 -4.65
C ALA A 231 -4.01 -0.58 -5.19
N ALA A 232 -4.89 -0.05 -4.32
CA ALA A 232 -5.82 1.01 -4.67
C ALA A 232 -5.08 2.34 -4.98
N GLN A 233 -4.08 2.68 -4.16
CA GLN A 233 -3.26 3.88 -4.32
C GLN A 233 -2.48 3.89 -5.63
N GLY A 234 -1.74 2.81 -5.92
CA GLY A 234 -0.97 2.67 -7.15
C GLY A 234 -1.86 2.73 -8.40
N ALA A 235 -3.02 2.07 -8.37
CA ALA A 235 -3.98 2.08 -9.47
C ALA A 235 -4.56 3.48 -9.74
N ALA A 236 -5.04 4.19 -8.72
CA ALA A 236 -5.59 5.54 -8.85
C ALA A 236 -4.54 6.52 -9.35
N TYR A 237 -3.34 6.47 -8.76
CA TYR A 237 -2.20 7.29 -9.17
C TYR A 237 -1.83 7.04 -10.64
N GLY A 238 -1.67 5.77 -11.02
CA GLY A 238 -1.22 5.38 -12.36
C GLY A 238 -2.17 5.82 -13.46
N VAL A 239 -3.49 5.69 -13.27
CA VAL A 239 -4.44 6.12 -14.30
C VAL A 239 -4.47 7.64 -14.46
N ILE A 240 -4.34 8.41 -13.36
CA ILE A 240 -4.32 9.88 -13.41
C ILE A 240 -3.06 10.35 -14.12
N GLU A 241 -1.90 9.80 -13.75
CA GLU A 241 -0.62 10.17 -14.34
C GLU A 241 -0.59 9.88 -15.85
N GLN A 242 -1.10 8.71 -16.28
CA GLN A 242 -1.12 8.39 -17.69
C GLN A 242 -2.11 9.25 -18.48
N TYR A 243 -3.30 9.52 -17.93
CA TYR A 243 -4.33 10.30 -18.62
C TYR A 243 -3.90 11.76 -18.90
N GLN A 244 -2.97 12.30 -18.11
CA GLN A 244 -2.34 13.60 -18.37
C GLN A 244 -1.49 13.60 -19.65
N ASN A 245 -0.83 12.48 -19.95
CA ASN A 245 0.01 12.30 -21.13
C ASN A 245 -0.78 11.94 -22.41
N VAL A 246 -2.08 11.65 -22.29
CA VAL A 246 -2.97 11.35 -23.43
C VAL A 246 -3.30 12.63 -24.21
N THR A 247 -3.01 12.63 -25.51
CA THR A 247 -3.31 13.75 -26.40
C THR A 247 -4.81 13.97 -26.59
N VAL A 248 -5.22 15.17 -27.02
CA VAL A 248 -6.63 15.50 -27.28
C VAL A 248 -7.29 14.58 -28.32
N GLU A 249 -6.52 14.06 -29.29
CA GLU A 249 -7.01 13.07 -30.26
C GLU A 249 -7.17 11.68 -29.63
N GLN A 250 -6.26 11.26 -28.75
CA GLN A 250 -6.35 9.99 -28.03
C GLN A 250 -7.46 9.99 -26.96
N ARG A 251 -7.84 11.14 -26.39
CA ARG A 251 -9.01 11.27 -25.48
C ARG A 251 -10.36 10.99 -26.16
N GLN A 252 -10.41 10.86 -27.49
CA GLN A 252 -11.60 10.37 -28.19
C GLN A 252 -11.74 8.84 -28.12
N GLN A 253 -10.64 8.15 -27.80
CA GLN A 253 -10.57 6.68 -27.68
C GLN A 253 -10.52 6.27 -26.20
N VAL A 254 -9.71 6.96 -25.39
CA VAL A 254 -9.62 6.72 -23.94
C VAL A 254 -10.65 7.59 -23.22
N THR A 255 -11.80 7.01 -22.87
CA THR A 255 -12.88 7.68 -22.11
C THR A 255 -12.64 7.62 -20.60
N LEU A 256 -13.45 8.34 -19.82
CA LEU A 256 -13.42 8.23 -18.35
C LEU A 256 -13.80 6.81 -17.85
N GLU A 257 -14.58 6.06 -18.63
CA GLU A 257 -14.89 4.66 -18.33
C GLU A 257 -13.64 3.78 -18.47
N HIS A 258 -12.76 4.07 -19.44
CA HIS A 258 -11.48 3.38 -19.55
C HIS A 258 -10.56 3.66 -18.36
N VAL A 259 -10.56 4.90 -17.85
CA VAL A 259 -9.83 5.28 -16.63
C VAL A 259 -10.33 4.47 -15.43
N GLN A 260 -11.65 4.41 -15.26
CA GLN A 260 -12.27 3.63 -14.18
C GLN A 260 -11.93 2.13 -14.29
N SER A 261 -12.09 1.54 -15.48
CA SER A 261 -11.83 0.11 -15.71
C SER A 261 -10.35 -0.25 -15.61
N ALA A 262 -9.43 0.60 -16.08
CA ALA A 262 -8.00 0.40 -15.90
C ALA A 262 -7.60 0.43 -14.41
N ALA A 263 -8.13 1.38 -13.64
CA ALA A 263 -7.88 1.45 -12.20
C ALA A 263 -8.44 0.22 -11.47
N ALA A 264 -9.67 -0.19 -11.79
CA ALA A 264 -10.30 -1.38 -11.20
C ALA A 264 -9.56 -2.68 -11.55
N GLY A 265 -9.09 -2.80 -12.79
CA GLY A 265 -8.30 -3.95 -13.22
C GLY A 265 -6.94 -3.99 -12.54
N ALA A 266 -6.24 -2.85 -12.46
CA ALA A 266 -4.92 -2.76 -11.87
C ALA A 266 -4.90 -3.08 -10.37
N SER A 267 -5.82 -2.50 -9.59
CA SER A 267 -5.89 -2.78 -8.14
C SER A 267 -6.28 -4.23 -7.86
N ALA A 268 -7.23 -4.78 -8.62
CA ALA A 268 -7.59 -6.19 -8.53
C ALA A 268 -6.41 -7.11 -8.92
N GLY A 269 -5.76 -6.86 -10.05
CA GLY A 269 -4.64 -7.66 -10.52
C GLY A 269 -3.48 -7.70 -9.52
N ALA A 270 -3.15 -6.54 -8.96
CA ALA A 270 -2.11 -6.44 -7.94
C ALA A 270 -2.47 -7.19 -6.65
N LEU A 271 -3.75 -7.20 -6.23
CA LEU A 271 -4.17 -7.98 -5.07
C LEU A 271 -4.10 -9.49 -5.34
N VAL A 272 -4.61 -9.97 -6.48
CA VAL A 272 -4.53 -11.38 -6.84
C VAL A 272 -3.08 -11.86 -6.85
N GLY A 273 -2.20 -11.10 -7.51
CA GLY A 273 -0.79 -11.45 -7.60
C GLY A 273 -0.05 -11.38 -6.26
N ALA A 274 -0.60 -10.72 -5.25
CA ALA A 274 -0.01 -10.60 -3.91
C ALA A 274 -0.48 -11.68 -2.92
N VAL A 275 -1.59 -12.37 -3.18
CA VAL A 275 -2.31 -13.19 -2.17
C VAL A 275 -2.27 -14.71 -2.44
N GLN A 276 -1.83 -15.18 -3.60
CA GLN A 276 -1.99 -16.60 -3.97
C GLN A 276 -1.36 -17.62 -2.99
N GLU A 277 -2.23 -18.39 -2.32
CA GLU A 277 -2.01 -19.69 -1.65
C GLU A 277 -2.02 -20.83 -2.70
N GLN A 278 -1.29 -21.96 -2.69
CA GLN A 278 -0.41 -22.68 -1.77
C GLN A 278 0.33 -23.79 -2.57
N ARG A 279 1.55 -24.18 -2.17
CA ARG A 279 1.92 -25.60 -2.07
C ARG A 279 3.07 -25.81 -1.08
N VAL A 280 2.71 -26.40 0.06
CA VAL A 280 3.64 -27.00 1.01
C VAL A 280 4.50 -28.01 0.26
N ASP A 281 5.78 -27.69 0.09
CA ASP A 281 6.91 -28.60 0.28
C ASP A 281 8.17 -27.73 0.25
N VAL A 282 8.65 -27.38 1.45
CA VAL A 282 10.01 -26.93 1.79
C VAL A 282 10.77 -26.16 0.71
N GLU A 283 10.72 -24.83 0.74
CA GLU A 283 11.86 -23.90 0.53
C GLU A 283 11.33 -22.44 0.58
N GLN A 284 11.65 -21.77 1.69
CA GLN A 284 11.71 -20.31 1.89
C GLN A 284 11.20 -19.43 0.71
N VAL A 285 9.92 -19.02 0.71
CA VAL A 285 9.33 -18.12 -0.30
C VAL A 285 9.30 -16.67 0.23
N GLN A 286 9.65 -15.68 -0.60
CA GLN A 286 9.58 -14.26 -0.23
C GLN A 286 8.14 -13.71 -0.26
N ARG A 287 7.82 -12.84 0.72
CA ARG A 287 6.57 -12.09 0.75
C ARG A 287 6.68 -10.84 -0.12
N VAL A 288 5.73 -10.64 -1.03
CA VAL A 288 5.59 -9.39 -1.80
C VAL A 288 5.45 -8.21 -0.84
N THR A 289 6.27 -7.17 -1.02
CA THR A 289 6.21 -5.96 -0.19
C THR A 289 5.10 -5.03 -0.66
N ILE A 290 4.59 -4.21 0.26
CA ILE A 290 3.52 -3.24 -0.04
C ILE A 290 3.90 -2.28 -1.19
N LYS A 291 5.18 -1.85 -1.27
CA LYS A 291 5.70 -1.00 -2.35
C LYS A 291 5.70 -1.71 -3.72
N GLN A 292 5.97 -3.02 -3.75
CA GLN A 292 5.90 -3.80 -5.00
C GLN A 292 4.47 -3.90 -5.52
N VAL A 293 3.49 -4.06 -4.63
CA VAL A 293 2.05 -4.07 -4.96
C VAL A 293 1.63 -2.73 -5.59
N GLN A 294 2.00 -1.62 -4.94
CA GLN A 294 1.72 -0.27 -5.43
C GLN A 294 2.25 -0.07 -6.86
N GLN A 295 3.47 -0.52 -7.12
CA GLN A 295 4.20 -0.23 -8.35
C GLN A 295 3.76 -1.13 -9.50
N ALA A 296 3.39 -2.38 -9.21
CA ALA A 296 2.70 -3.25 -10.16
C ALA A 296 1.34 -2.66 -10.57
N ALA A 297 0.52 -2.22 -9.61
CA ALA A 297 -0.77 -1.59 -9.88
C ALA A 297 -0.61 -0.30 -10.71
N MET A 298 0.35 0.55 -10.35
CA MET A 298 0.65 1.78 -11.07
C MET A 298 1.09 1.51 -12.51
N GLY A 299 2.01 0.58 -12.73
CA GLY A 299 2.48 0.20 -14.06
C GLY A 299 1.36 -0.34 -14.94
N ALA A 300 0.57 -1.28 -14.40
CA ALA A 300 -0.56 -1.90 -15.10
C ALA A 300 -1.63 -0.87 -15.52
N ALA A 301 -2.03 0.02 -14.58
CA ALA A 301 -2.97 1.10 -14.82
C ALA A 301 -2.50 2.04 -15.95
N ARG A 302 -1.22 2.43 -15.93
CA ARG A 302 -0.62 3.28 -16.97
C ARG A 302 -0.59 2.56 -18.32
N GLY A 303 -0.14 1.30 -18.36
CA GLY A 303 -0.02 0.54 -19.60
C GLY A 303 -1.36 0.34 -20.32
N ALA A 304 -2.43 0.04 -19.57
CA ALA A 304 -3.77 -0.21 -20.10
C ALA A 304 -4.41 1.03 -20.76
N LEU A 305 -3.98 2.24 -20.39
CA LEU A 305 -4.44 3.49 -21.02
C LEU A 305 -3.60 3.90 -22.24
N VAL A 306 -2.55 3.15 -22.59
CA VAL A 306 -1.76 3.39 -23.82
C VAL A 306 -2.47 2.75 -25.02
N GLN A 307 -3.52 3.41 -25.50
CA GLN A 307 -4.33 2.90 -26.60
C GLN A 307 -4.00 3.58 -27.94
N ARG A 308 -3.92 2.78 -29.01
CA ARG A 308 -3.75 3.25 -30.40
C ARG A 308 -4.93 2.89 -31.31
N GLN A 309 -5.93 2.19 -30.78
CA GLN A 309 -7.06 1.57 -31.49
C GLN A 309 -8.33 1.68 -30.62
N GLU A 310 -9.53 1.38 -31.17
CA GLU A 310 -10.76 1.27 -30.36
C GLU A 310 -10.70 0.00 -29.54
N VAL A 311 -10.75 0.13 -28.21
CA VAL A 311 -10.72 -0.97 -27.24
C VAL A 311 -11.95 -0.88 -26.36
N SER A 312 -12.47 -2.01 -25.88
CA SER A 312 -13.55 -2.01 -24.88
C SER A 312 -13.02 -1.76 -23.46
N VAL A 313 -13.93 -1.37 -22.57
CA VAL A 313 -13.60 -1.11 -21.17
C VAL A 313 -13.24 -2.40 -20.44
N GLU A 314 -13.86 -3.52 -20.80
CA GLU A 314 -13.59 -4.86 -20.27
C GLU A 314 -12.19 -5.35 -20.65
N GLN A 315 -11.79 -5.15 -21.91
CA GLN A 315 -10.43 -5.48 -22.37
C GLN A 315 -9.38 -4.61 -21.68
N THR A 316 -9.71 -3.35 -21.40
CA THR A 316 -8.84 -2.43 -20.64
C THR A 316 -8.64 -2.90 -19.20
N GLN A 317 -9.73 -3.33 -18.55
CA GLN A 317 -9.70 -3.91 -17.22
C GLN A 317 -8.88 -5.21 -17.18
N ALA A 318 -9.08 -6.10 -18.14
CA ALA A 318 -8.36 -7.38 -18.23
C ALA A 318 -6.87 -7.21 -18.48
N ALA A 319 -6.47 -6.28 -19.36
CA ALA A 319 -5.06 -5.97 -19.59
C ALA A 319 -4.37 -5.49 -18.31
N ALA A 320 -5.01 -4.58 -17.56
CA ALA A 320 -4.49 -4.08 -16.29
C ALA A 320 -4.45 -5.20 -15.22
N ARG A 321 -5.50 -6.02 -15.13
CA ARG A 321 -5.58 -7.13 -14.17
C ARG A 321 -4.50 -8.17 -14.42
N GLY A 322 -4.35 -8.63 -15.65
CA GLY A 322 -3.35 -9.62 -16.03
C GLY A 322 -1.93 -9.13 -15.79
N ALA A 323 -1.63 -7.88 -16.17
CA ALA A 323 -0.29 -7.32 -15.99
C ALA A 323 0.13 -7.17 -14.52
N GLY A 324 -0.76 -6.63 -13.67
CA GLY A 324 -0.49 -6.50 -12.23
C GLY A 324 -0.32 -7.85 -11.54
N LYS A 325 -1.18 -8.82 -11.90
CA LYS A 325 -1.12 -10.20 -11.40
C LYS A 325 0.19 -10.88 -11.80
N GLY A 326 0.49 -10.90 -13.09
CA GLY A 326 1.65 -11.62 -13.64
C GLY A 326 2.99 -11.15 -13.07
N SER A 327 3.14 -9.83 -12.85
CA SER A 327 4.35 -9.27 -12.25
C SER A 327 4.57 -9.77 -10.81
N LEU A 328 3.53 -9.74 -9.98
CA LEU A 328 3.64 -10.10 -8.56
C LEU A 328 3.68 -11.61 -8.35
N GLU A 329 2.95 -12.38 -9.15
CA GLU A 329 3.06 -13.83 -9.12
C GLU A 329 4.49 -14.29 -9.47
N GLN A 330 5.18 -13.60 -10.37
CA GLN A 330 6.57 -13.96 -10.65
C GLN A 330 7.47 -13.71 -9.44
N ILE A 331 7.29 -12.61 -8.71
CA ILE A 331 8.06 -12.32 -7.48
C ILE A 331 7.88 -13.45 -6.47
N GLN A 332 6.67 -13.97 -6.33
CA GLN A 332 6.37 -15.09 -5.43
C GLN A 332 6.98 -16.42 -5.86
N ARG A 333 7.31 -16.61 -7.14
CA ARG A 333 7.85 -17.86 -7.69
C ARG A 333 9.38 -17.95 -7.66
N VAL A 334 10.09 -16.88 -7.27
CA VAL A 334 11.57 -16.87 -7.29
C VAL A 334 12.14 -17.39 -5.97
N GLU A 335 12.98 -18.42 -6.03
CA GLU A 335 13.76 -18.95 -4.89
C GLU A 335 14.84 -17.93 -4.44
N ILE A 336 15.12 -17.90 -3.13
CA ILE A 336 15.88 -16.84 -2.42
C ILE A 336 17.25 -16.49 -3.02
N GLU A 337 17.91 -17.38 -3.77
CA GLU A 337 19.20 -17.09 -4.42
C GLU A 337 19.11 -16.14 -5.64
N GLN A 338 17.91 -15.78 -6.12
CA GLN A 338 17.71 -14.89 -7.29
C GLN A 338 17.01 -13.55 -6.99
N VAL A 339 16.52 -13.32 -5.76
CA VAL A 339 15.58 -12.21 -5.48
C VAL A 339 16.25 -10.85 -5.19
N GLN A 340 17.57 -10.75 -5.07
CA GLN A 340 18.24 -9.45 -4.90
C GLN A 340 18.33 -8.59 -6.19
N ARG A 341 17.66 -8.95 -7.30
CA ARG A 341 17.84 -8.25 -8.61
C ARG A 341 16.59 -7.61 -9.22
N ILE A 342 15.38 -7.90 -8.74
CA ILE A 342 14.16 -7.32 -9.32
C ILE A 342 13.84 -6.01 -8.60
N SER A 343 14.18 -4.88 -9.23
CA SER A 343 13.89 -3.56 -8.68
C SER A 343 12.39 -3.22 -8.78
N ILE A 344 11.94 -2.35 -7.87
CA ILE A 344 10.58 -1.83 -7.86
C ILE A 344 10.22 -1.18 -9.22
N THR A 345 11.17 -0.50 -9.86
CA THR A 345 11.00 0.09 -11.20
C THR A 345 10.85 -0.96 -12.30
N GLN A 346 11.54 -2.11 -12.20
CA GLN A 346 11.36 -3.19 -13.17
C GLN A 346 9.95 -3.81 -13.08
N ILE A 347 9.38 -3.93 -11.88
CA ILE A 347 8.00 -4.43 -11.67
C ILE A 347 6.99 -3.49 -12.33
N GLN A 348 7.15 -2.19 -12.12
CA GLN A 348 6.31 -1.17 -12.73
C GLN A 348 6.37 -1.24 -14.26
N GLU A 349 7.57 -1.40 -14.83
CA GLU A 349 7.80 -1.34 -16.27
C GLU A 349 7.45 -2.65 -16.99
N ALA A 350 7.58 -3.79 -16.31
CA ALA A 350 7.02 -5.06 -16.74
C ALA A 350 5.48 -4.98 -16.86
N SER A 351 4.83 -4.51 -15.79
CA SER A 351 3.37 -4.35 -15.75
C SER A 351 2.88 -3.35 -16.81
N PHE A 352 3.59 -2.23 -16.98
CA PHE A 352 3.29 -1.24 -18.02
C PHE A 352 3.41 -1.81 -19.43
N GLY A 353 4.53 -2.49 -19.73
CA GLY A 353 4.79 -3.07 -21.04
C GLY A 353 3.77 -4.14 -21.40
N ALA A 354 3.45 -5.03 -20.46
CA ALA A 354 2.50 -6.12 -20.64
C ALA A 354 1.08 -5.63 -20.93
N ALA A 355 0.56 -4.69 -20.13
CA ALA A 355 -0.76 -4.10 -20.36
C ALA A 355 -0.82 -3.33 -21.70
N LYS A 356 0.24 -2.59 -22.03
CA LYS A 356 0.36 -1.86 -23.31
C LYS A 356 0.44 -2.78 -24.53
N GLY A 357 1.16 -3.90 -24.41
CA GLY A 357 1.35 -4.86 -25.51
C GLY A 357 0.07 -5.62 -25.80
N SER A 358 -0.57 -6.18 -24.76
CA SER A 358 -1.82 -6.95 -24.87
C SER A 358 -2.97 -6.10 -25.44
N ILE A 359 -3.01 -4.80 -25.13
CA ILE A 359 -4.05 -3.91 -25.63
C ILE A 359 -3.77 -3.32 -27.03
N SER A 360 -2.54 -3.45 -27.54
CA SER A 360 -2.12 -2.86 -28.84
C SER A 360 -2.74 -3.55 -30.06
N GLN A 361 -3.24 -4.78 -29.93
CA GLN A 361 -3.84 -5.60 -31.01
C GLN A 361 -5.18 -6.25 -30.60
N SER A 362 -5.98 -5.55 -29.77
CA SER A 362 -7.12 -6.11 -29.04
C SER A 362 -8.47 -6.15 -29.78
N GLN A 363 -8.64 -5.52 -30.95
CA GLN A 363 -9.97 -5.36 -31.58
C GLN A 363 -10.72 -6.69 -31.85
N GLU A 364 -9.98 -7.79 -32.03
CA GLU A 364 -10.53 -9.12 -32.33
C GLU A 364 -10.23 -10.15 -31.22
N ALA A 365 -9.57 -9.72 -30.13
CA ALA A 365 -9.16 -10.59 -29.03
C ALA A 365 -10.20 -10.61 -27.90
N THR A 366 -10.40 -11.78 -27.29
CA THR A 366 -11.25 -11.93 -26.10
C THR A 366 -10.60 -11.34 -24.86
N VAL A 367 -11.40 -11.10 -23.82
CA VAL A 367 -10.96 -10.51 -22.55
C VAL A 367 -9.94 -11.44 -21.86
N GLU A 368 -10.19 -12.74 -21.91
CA GLU A 368 -9.37 -13.79 -21.33
C GLU A 368 -8.01 -13.92 -22.04
N GLN A 369 -7.99 -13.85 -23.37
CA GLN A 369 -6.75 -13.87 -24.16
C GLN A 369 -5.86 -12.66 -23.84
N ILE A 370 -6.46 -11.47 -23.68
CA ILE A 370 -5.74 -10.25 -23.31
C ILE A 370 -5.16 -10.37 -21.90
N GLN A 371 -5.97 -10.84 -20.94
CA GLN A 371 -5.52 -11.01 -19.55
C GLN A 371 -4.34 -11.99 -19.47
N ALA A 372 -4.42 -13.13 -20.16
CA ALA A 372 -3.36 -14.14 -20.13
C ALA A 372 -2.08 -13.71 -20.84
N ALA A 373 -2.19 -13.01 -21.97
CA ALA A 373 -1.01 -12.44 -22.62
C ALA A 373 -0.32 -11.38 -21.74
N ALA A 374 -1.10 -10.54 -21.05
CA ALA A 374 -0.58 -9.56 -20.10
C ALA A 374 0.06 -10.25 -18.88
N GLU A 375 -0.57 -11.28 -18.32
CA GLU A 375 -0.05 -12.05 -17.18
C GLU A 375 1.24 -12.79 -17.53
N GLY A 376 1.25 -13.50 -18.65
CA GLY A 376 2.42 -14.26 -19.11
C GLY A 376 3.61 -13.37 -19.42
N SER A 377 3.40 -12.29 -20.16
CA SER A 377 4.48 -11.36 -20.52
C SER A 377 5.07 -10.63 -19.31
N ALA A 378 4.23 -10.12 -18.39
CA ALA A 378 4.66 -9.43 -17.17
C ALA A 378 5.51 -10.35 -16.28
N GLY A 379 5.07 -11.59 -16.07
CA GLY A 379 5.85 -12.57 -15.31
C GLY A 379 7.12 -13.00 -16.06
N GLY A 380 7.04 -13.24 -17.37
CA GLY A 380 8.17 -13.70 -18.18
C GLY A 380 9.36 -12.75 -18.18
N VAL A 381 9.13 -11.44 -18.30
CA VAL A 381 10.22 -10.45 -18.30
C VAL A 381 10.86 -10.22 -16.94
N LEU A 382 10.24 -10.71 -15.87
CA LEU A 382 10.78 -10.68 -14.51
C LEU A 382 11.51 -11.99 -14.16
N VAL A 383 11.55 -12.97 -15.07
CA VAL A 383 12.43 -14.16 -14.93
C VAL A 383 13.85 -13.74 -15.31
N GLN A 384 14.68 -13.37 -14.32
CA GLN A 384 15.98 -12.75 -14.59
C GLN A 384 17.19 -13.56 -14.06
N ARG A 385 18.24 -13.67 -14.90
CA ARG A 385 19.57 -14.22 -14.52
C ARG A 385 20.70 -13.17 -14.49
N GLN A 386 20.55 -11.94 -15.02
CA GLN A 386 21.57 -10.85 -15.11
C GLN A 386 20.95 -9.43 -15.20
N GLU A 387 21.71 -8.33 -15.01
CA GLU A 387 21.26 -6.92 -15.07
C GLU A 387 20.66 -6.53 -16.45
N VAL A 388 19.35 -6.25 -16.51
CA VAL A 388 18.64 -5.79 -17.72
C VAL A 388 18.16 -4.35 -17.54
N SER A 389 18.28 -3.53 -18.59
CA SER A 389 17.75 -2.17 -18.57
C SER A 389 16.23 -2.17 -18.46
N ILE A 390 15.70 -1.28 -17.63
CA ILE A 390 14.26 -1.05 -17.44
C ILE A 390 13.52 -0.88 -18.78
N THR A 391 14.12 -0.17 -19.76
CA THR A 391 13.50 0.04 -21.08
C THR A 391 13.44 -1.25 -21.91
N GLN A 392 14.38 -2.18 -21.72
CA GLN A 392 14.36 -3.49 -22.38
C GLN A 392 13.26 -4.37 -21.79
N VAL A 393 13.07 -4.37 -20.46
CA VAL A 393 11.96 -5.07 -19.77
C VAL A 393 10.62 -4.61 -20.34
N GLN A 394 10.39 -3.29 -20.39
CA GLN A 394 9.18 -2.71 -20.95
C GLN A 394 8.93 -3.13 -22.41
N SER A 395 9.99 -3.10 -23.23
CA SER A 395 9.92 -3.41 -24.67
C SER A 395 9.69 -4.89 -24.93
N ALA A 396 10.35 -5.77 -24.17
CA ALA A 396 10.15 -7.22 -24.22
C ALA A 396 8.72 -7.59 -23.82
N ALA A 397 8.19 -7.03 -22.73
CA ALA A 397 6.83 -7.30 -22.27
C ALA A 397 5.80 -6.82 -23.30
N THR A 398 6.03 -5.63 -23.87
CA THR A 398 5.17 -5.09 -24.95
C THR A 398 5.15 -6.02 -26.16
N GLY A 399 6.31 -6.51 -26.60
CA GLY A 399 6.44 -7.40 -27.76
C GLY A 399 5.82 -8.77 -27.52
N ALA A 400 6.16 -9.41 -26.41
CA ALA A 400 5.66 -10.73 -26.04
C ALA A 400 4.13 -10.77 -25.92
N ALA A 401 3.52 -9.77 -25.27
CA ALA A 401 2.07 -9.69 -25.16
C ALA A 401 1.40 -9.44 -26.51
N ALA A 402 1.98 -8.55 -27.34
CA ALA A 402 1.42 -8.24 -28.66
C ALA A 402 1.48 -9.43 -29.63
N GLY A 403 2.59 -10.18 -29.63
CA GLY A 403 2.75 -11.36 -30.47
C GLY A 403 1.82 -12.51 -30.05
N ALA A 404 1.69 -12.74 -28.74
CA ALA A 404 0.76 -13.73 -28.19
C ALA A 404 -0.70 -13.40 -28.54
N VAL A 405 -1.16 -12.16 -28.36
CA VAL A 405 -2.53 -11.75 -28.74
C VAL A 405 -2.75 -11.87 -30.25
N SER A 406 -1.80 -11.38 -31.05
CA SER A 406 -1.89 -11.42 -32.52
C SER A 406 -2.02 -12.86 -33.04
N SER A 407 -1.21 -13.79 -32.53
CA SER A 407 -1.25 -15.19 -32.94
C SER A 407 -2.46 -15.94 -32.37
N ALA A 408 -2.89 -15.63 -31.13
CA ALA A 408 -4.10 -16.20 -30.56
C ALA A 408 -5.34 -15.88 -31.40
N VAL A 409 -5.46 -14.63 -31.88
CA VAL A 409 -6.54 -14.19 -32.78
C VAL A 409 -6.42 -14.88 -34.14
N GLN A 410 -5.24 -14.83 -34.76
CA GLN A 410 -5.04 -15.38 -36.11
C GLN A 410 -5.27 -16.89 -36.18
N ASN A 411 -4.84 -17.64 -35.17
CA ASN A 411 -4.93 -19.11 -35.12
C ASN A 411 -6.11 -19.63 -34.29
N GLN A 412 -6.98 -18.73 -33.79
CA GLN A 412 -8.16 -19.06 -32.99
C GLN A 412 -7.80 -19.92 -31.76
N VAL A 413 -6.73 -19.56 -31.07
CA VAL A 413 -6.27 -20.28 -29.87
C VAL A 413 -7.22 -20.01 -28.72
N VAL A 414 -7.83 -21.08 -28.21
CA VAL A 414 -8.79 -21.03 -27.10
C VAL A 414 -8.15 -21.31 -25.75
N ASP A 415 -7.00 -21.99 -25.72
CA ASP A 415 -6.31 -22.35 -24.48
C ASP A 415 -5.51 -21.15 -23.93
N ILE A 416 -5.92 -20.69 -22.75
CA ILE A 416 -5.38 -19.52 -22.07
C ILE A 416 -3.97 -19.81 -21.53
N GLU A 417 -3.68 -21.05 -21.12
CA GLU A 417 -2.36 -21.45 -20.59
C GLU A 417 -1.31 -21.40 -21.69
N GLN A 418 -1.66 -21.79 -22.93
CA GLN A 418 -0.76 -21.70 -24.07
C GLN A 418 -0.42 -20.25 -24.44
N ILE A 419 -1.38 -19.33 -24.34
CA ILE A 419 -1.16 -17.89 -24.58
C ILE A 419 -0.23 -17.32 -23.52
N GLN A 420 -0.50 -17.62 -22.25
CA GLN A 420 0.33 -17.22 -21.12
C GLN A 420 1.75 -17.76 -21.26
N ALA A 421 1.90 -19.03 -21.64
CA ALA A 421 3.17 -19.71 -21.85
C ALA A 421 3.99 -19.09 -22.99
N ALA A 422 3.37 -18.80 -24.14
CA ALA A 422 4.04 -18.14 -25.26
C ALA A 422 4.56 -16.75 -24.88
N ALA A 423 3.71 -15.95 -24.22
CA ALA A 423 4.08 -14.61 -23.75
C ALA A 423 5.18 -14.66 -22.68
N ARG A 424 5.09 -15.61 -21.74
CA ARG A 424 6.10 -15.82 -20.68
C ARG A 424 7.45 -16.24 -21.26
N GLY A 425 7.46 -17.23 -22.16
CA GLY A 425 8.67 -17.73 -22.80
C GLY A 425 9.38 -16.68 -23.64
N ALA A 426 8.63 -15.96 -24.48
CA ALA A 426 9.20 -14.89 -25.29
C ALA A 426 9.72 -13.72 -24.43
N GLY A 427 8.98 -13.33 -23.39
CA GLY A 427 9.42 -12.31 -22.43
C GLY A 427 10.73 -12.71 -21.74
N GLN A 428 10.80 -13.94 -21.21
CA GLN A 428 11.98 -14.50 -20.54
C GLN A 428 13.19 -14.56 -21.48
N GLY A 429 13.03 -15.12 -22.67
CA GLY A 429 14.13 -15.25 -23.63
C GLY A 429 14.63 -13.89 -24.12
N ALA A 430 13.74 -12.92 -24.30
CA ALA A 430 14.10 -11.57 -24.75
C ALA A 430 14.90 -10.77 -23.71
N VAL A 431 14.61 -10.93 -22.41
CA VAL A 431 15.35 -10.25 -21.33
C VAL A 431 16.61 -11.00 -20.88
N THR A 432 16.73 -12.30 -21.17
CA THR A 432 17.93 -13.08 -20.81
C THR A 432 19.15 -12.71 -21.67
N GLN A 433 18.94 -12.00 -22.79
CA GLN A 433 20.00 -11.70 -23.76
C GLN A 433 20.84 -10.45 -23.42
N VAL A 434 22.15 -10.62 -23.26
CA VAL A 434 23.06 -9.60 -22.67
C VAL A 434 23.41 -8.41 -23.59
N GLN A 435 23.17 -8.45 -24.91
CA GLN A 435 23.75 -7.43 -25.83
C GLN A 435 22.88 -6.93 -26.99
N ILE A 436 21.54 -7.03 -26.94
CA ILE A 436 20.70 -6.37 -27.97
C ILE A 436 20.75 -4.85 -27.76
N VAL A 437 21.31 -4.12 -28.75
CA VAL A 437 21.63 -2.68 -28.63
C VAL A 437 20.39 -1.78 -28.81
N SER A 438 19.32 -2.27 -29.45
CA SER A 438 18.09 -1.49 -29.69
C SER A 438 16.86 -2.10 -29.02
N VAL A 439 16.17 -1.29 -28.20
CA VAL A 439 14.87 -1.62 -27.60
C VAL A 439 13.81 -2.04 -28.63
N VAL A 440 13.91 -1.56 -29.88
CA VAL A 440 13.02 -1.95 -30.98
C VAL A 440 13.29 -3.39 -31.42
N GLN A 441 14.55 -3.82 -31.44
CA GLN A 441 14.91 -5.20 -31.79
C GLN A 441 14.44 -6.17 -30.71
N VAL A 442 14.52 -5.80 -29.43
CA VAL A 442 13.99 -6.60 -28.31
C VAL A 442 12.48 -6.80 -28.44
N GLN A 443 11.74 -5.72 -28.69
CA GLN A 443 10.28 -5.81 -28.85
C GLN A 443 9.89 -6.72 -30.02
N VAL A 444 10.51 -6.53 -31.19
CA VAL A 444 10.16 -7.30 -32.40
C VAL A 444 10.59 -8.77 -32.28
N LEU A 445 11.69 -9.05 -31.58
CA LEU A 445 12.12 -10.42 -31.28
C LEU A 445 11.08 -11.15 -30.42
N ALA A 446 10.66 -10.53 -29.32
CA ALA A 446 9.66 -11.10 -28.41
C ALA A 446 8.30 -11.27 -29.11
N GLU A 447 7.92 -10.32 -29.95
CA GLU A 447 6.69 -10.38 -30.77
C GLU A 447 6.72 -11.55 -31.76
N GLY A 448 7.81 -11.71 -32.53
CA GLY A 448 7.95 -12.82 -33.47
C GLY A 448 7.99 -14.18 -32.78
N ALA A 449 8.78 -14.31 -31.70
CA ALA A 449 8.93 -15.59 -31.00
C ALA A 449 7.63 -16.07 -30.33
N SER A 450 6.91 -15.17 -29.65
CA SER A 450 5.59 -15.52 -29.08
C SER A 450 4.56 -15.85 -30.15
N ALA A 451 4.52 -15.09 -31.25
CA ALA A 451 3.58 -15.34 -32.34
C ALA A 451 3.84 -16.68 -33.05
N GLY A 452 5.11 -16.96 -33.35
CA GLY A 452 5.55 -18.18 -34.04
C GLY A 452 5.37 -19.43 -33.20
N ALA A 453 5.79 -19.41 -31.93
CA ALA A 453 5.60 -20.56 -31.04
C ALA A 453 4.11 -20.89 -30.84
N LEU A 454 3.27 -19.85 -30.68
CA LEU A 454 1.83 -20.00 -30.49
C LEU A 454 1.09 -20.42 -31.78
N SER A 455 1.69 -20.26 -32.97
CA SER A 455 1.10 -20.77 -34.22
C SER A 455 0.92 -22.29 -34.22
N GLN A 456 1.72 -22.99 -33.41
CA GLN A 456 1.68 -24.44 -33.22
C GLN A 456 0.88 -24.87 -31.98
N ALA A 457 0.00 -24.00 -31.46
CA ALA A 457 -0.84 -24.29 -30.29
C ALA A 457 -1.72 -25.54 -30.43
N GLN A 458 -2.08 -25.95 -31.65
CA GLN A 458 -2.89 -27.17 -31.87
C GLN A 458 -2.09 -28.48 -31.70
N GLU A 459 -0.76 -28.40 -31.73
CA GLU A 459 0.13 -29.56 -31.75
C GLU A 459 1.09 -29.61 -30.54
N ALA A 460 1.45 -28.46 -29.97
CA ALA A 460 2.40 -28.32 -28.87
C ALA A 460 1.73 -28.04 -27.51
N THR A 461 2.30 -28.55 -26.41
CA THR A 461 1.84 -28.23 -25.05
C THR A 461 2.26 -26.83 -24.61
N ALA A 462 1.64 -26.29 -23.55
CA ALA A 462 2.03 -24.98 -23.00
C ALA A 462 3.53 -24.93 -22.61
N GLU A 463 4.07 -25.98 -21.99
CA GLU A 463 5.49 -26.09 -21.64
C GLU A 463 6.40 -26.06 -22.88
N GLN A 464 6.04 -26.79 -23.93
CA GLN A 464 6.75 -26.81 -25.21
C GLN A 464 6.72 -25.45 -25.91
N ILE A 465 5.57 -24.75 -25.88
CA ILE A 465 5.41 -23.40 -26.44
C ILE A 465 6.28 -22.40 -25.68
N GLN A 466 6.28 -22.44 -24.34
CA GLN A 466 7.12 -21.56 -23.52
C GLN A 466 8.61 -21.79 -23.81
N ALA A 467 9.03 -23.06 -23.85
CA ALA A 467 10.42 -23.44 -24.11
C ALA A 467 10.85 -23.06 -25.54
N ALA A 468 10.01 -23.27 -26.55
CA ALA A 468 10.28 -22.88 -27.94
C ALA A 468 10.40 -21.35 -28.12
N ALA A 469 9.47 -20.58 -27.51
CA ALA A 469 9.51 -19.12 -27.56
C ALA A 469 10.78 -18.57 -26.89
N SER A 470 11.13 -19.09 -25.71
CA SER A 470 12.34 -18.71 -24.97
C SER A 470 13.62 -19.08 -25.73
N GLY A 471 13.71 -20.34 -26.18
CA GLY A 471 14.88 -20.85 -26.92
C GLY A 471 15.13 -20.10 -28.23
N THR A 472 14.06 -19.73 -28.94
CA THR A 472 14.15 -18.92 -30.15
C THR A 472 14.67 -17.51 -29.87
N CYS A 473 14.15 -16.83 -28.84
CA CYS A 473 14.65 -15.51 -28.47
C CYS A 473 16.16 -15.54 -28.14
N LEU A 474 16.63 -16.58 -27.45
CA LEU A 474 18.05 -16.74 -27.12
C LEU A 474 18.90 -16.97 -28.39
N ALA A 475 18.50 -17.92 -29.23
CA ALA A 475 19.23 -18.27 -30.45
C ALA A 475 19.31 -17.10 -31.46
N VAL A 476 18.17 -16.47 -31.76
CA VAL A 476 18.11 -15.31 -32.66
C VAL A 476 18.86 -14.12 -32.05
N GLY A 477 18.73 -13.93 -30.73
CA GLY A 477 19.44 -12.90 -29.98
C GLY A 477 20.96 -13.05 -30.02
N GLU A 478 21.50 -14.27 -30.04
CA GLU A 478 22.95 -14.52 -30.19
C GLU A 478 23.42 -14.13 -31.59
N GLN A 479 22.60 -14.41 -32.60
CA GLN A 479 22.96 -14.18 -33.99
C GLN A 479 22.87 -12.72 -34.44
N ILE A 480 21.96 -11.92 -33.86
CA ILE A 480 21.92 -10.46 -34.09
C ILE A 480 23.23 -9.77 -33.64
N GLN A 481 24.00 -10.39 -32.74
CA GLN A 481 25.31 -9.86 -32.33
C GLN A 481 26.39 -10.07 -33.40
N THR A 482 26.22 -11.04 -34.29
CA THR A 482 27.22 -11.42 -35.29
C THR A 482 26.94 -10.80 -36.67
N GLN A 483 25.69 -10.44 -36.97
CA GLN A 483 25.26 -9.95 -38.29
C GLN A 483 24.31 -8.73 -38.22
N GLU A 484 24.38 -7.81 -39.20
CA GLU A 484 23.42 -6.70 -39.32
C GLU A 484 22.09 -7.18 -39.94
N VAL A 485 21.12 -7.55 -39.10
CA VAL A 485 19.77 -7.96 -39.52
C VAL A 485 18.81 -6.76 -39.47
N SER A 486 18.00 -6.56 -40.51
CA SER A 486 16.96 -5.52 -40.49
C SER A 486 15.80 -5.89 -39.56
N VAL A 487 15.08 -4.91 -39.01
CA VAL A 487 13.96 -5.15 -38.08
C VAL A 487 12.87 -6.05 -38.72
N THR A 488 12.60 -5.90 -40.01
CA THR A 488 11.61 -6.73 -40.72
C THR A 488 12.09 -8.18 -40.88
N GLN A 489 13.37 -8.38 -41.21
CA GLN A 489 13.95 -9.73 -41.28
C GLN A 489 14.01 -10.39 -39.90
N LEU A 490 14.28 -9.61 -38.84
CA LEU A 490 14.32 -10.10 -37.47
C LEU A 490 12.97 -10.66 -37.03
N GLN A 491 11.87 -9.97 -37.37
CA GLN A 491 10.52 -10.45 -37.08
C GLN A 491 10.23 -11.79 -37.77
N GLU A 492 10.52 -11.86 -39.08
CA GLU A 492 10.27 -13.05 -39.90
C GLU A 492 11.10 -14.24 -39.43
N ILE A 493 12.40 -14.04 -39.16
CA ILE A 493 13.28 -15.08 -38.61
C ILE A 493 12.77 -15.57 -37.26
N ALA A 494 12.45 -14.66 -36.33
CA ALA A 494 11.97 -15.04 -35.00
C ALA A 494 10.65 -15.82 -35.05
N GLU A 495 9.71 -15.41 -35.92
CA GLU A 495 8.42 -16.08 -36.08
C GLU A 495 8.58 -17.47 -36.72
N THR A 496 9.34 -17.58 -37.82
CA THR A 496 9.52 -18.88 -38.48
C THR A 496 10.34 -19.85 -37.64
N THR A 497 11.42 -19.39 -37.00
CA THR A 497 12.24 -20.24 -36.12
C THR A 497 11.45 -20.70 -34.91
N ALA A 498 10.60 -19.86 -34.32
CA ALA A 498 9.76 -20.28 -33.20
C ALA A 498 8.70 -21.30 -33.64
N THR A 499 8.16 -21.16 -34.85
CA THR A 499 7.23 -22.15 -35.45
C THR A 499 7.91 -23.50 -35.63
N ASP A 500 9.11 -23.52 -36.23
CA ASP A 500 9.86 -24.74 -36.51
C ASP A 500 10.38 -25.39 -35.21
N THR A 501 10.78 -24.57 -34.23
CA THR A 501 11.21 -25.03 -32.89
C THR A 501 10.03 -25.63 -32.12
N ALA A 502 8.85 -25.01 -32.13
CA ALA A 502 7.65 -25.55 -31.48
C ALA A 502 7.16 -26.84 -32.15
N THR A 503 7.24 -26.91 -33.49
CA THR A 503 6.97 -28.15 -34.24
C THR A 503 7.92 -29.26 -33.82
N THR A 504 9.21 -28.96 -33.74
CA THR A 504 10.22 -29.93 -33.32
C THR A 504 10.01 -30.38 -31.88
N ALA A 505 9.67 -29.46 -30.98
CA ALA A 505 9.34 -29.76 -29.59
C ALA A 505 8.16 -30.74 -29.48
N ALA A 506 7.10 -30.50 -30.24
CA ALA A 506 5.93 -31.38 -30.29
C ALA A 506 6.23 -32.75 -30.92
N GLU A 507 6.96 -32.79 -32.05
CA GLU A 507 7.29 -34.04 -32.75
C GLU A 507 8.24 -34.94 -31.95
N GLN A 508 9.15 -34.33 -31.20
CA GLN A 508 10.20 -35.03 -30.47
C GLN A 508 9.95 -35.12 -28.96
N ASP A 509 8.86 -34.53 -28.47
CA ASP A 509 8.47 -34.53 -27.06
C ASP A 509 9.55 -33.87 -26.18
N ILE A 510 10.03 -32.69 -26.60
CA ILE A 510 11.10 -31.93 -25.93
C ILE A 510 10.49 -30.78 -25.15
N GLU A 511 10.66 -30.81 -23.82
CA GLU A 511 10.21 -29.75 -22.90
C GLU A 511 11.40 -28.92 -22.35
N ASP A 512 12.64 -29.37 -22.58
CA ASP A 512 13.85 -28.72 -22.08
C ASP A 512 14.23 -27.50 -22.94
N ALA A 513 14.21 -26.33 -22.32
CA ALA A 513 14.51 -25.07 -22.99
C ALA A 513 15.95 -24.99 -23.51
N ASP A 514 16.94 -25.56 -22.81
CA ASP A 514 18.35 -25.51 -23.24
C ASP A 514 18.58 -26.42 -24.46
N GLU A 515 17.84 -27.53 -24.56
CA GLU A 515 17.85 -28.38 -25.76
C GLU A 515 17.25 -27.66 -26.96
N LEU A 516 16.13 -26.95 -26.77
CA LEU A 516 15.47 -26.19 -27.85
C LEU A 516 16.25 -24.96 -28.30
N VAL A 517 17.11 -24.35 -27.46
CA VAL A 517 18.05 -23.30 -27.89
C VAL A 517 18.96 -23.82 -29.02
N SER A 518 19.43 -25.06 -28.91
CA SER A 518 20.33 -25.66 -29.92
C SER A 518 19.60 -25.92 -31.24
N VAL A 519 18.33 -26.36 -31.16
CA VAL A 519 17.45 -26.55 -32.33
C VAL A 519 17.21 -25.22 -33.04
N ALA A 520 16.83 -24.18 -32.29
CA ALA A 520 16.61 -22.84 -32.83
C ALA A 520 17.89 -22.24 -33.43
N ALA A 521 19.07 -22.48 -32.82
CA ALA A 521 20.34 -21.99 -33.34
C ALA A 521 20.72 -22.63 -34.68
N GLU A 522 20.46 -23.93 -34.87
CA GLU A 522 20.71 -24.63 -36.14
C GLU A 522 19.79 -24.09 -37.25
N ASP A 523 18.50 -23.90 -36.96
CA ASP A 523 17.54 -23.30 -37.91
C ASP A 523 17.94 -21.87 -38.31
N VAL A 524 18.30 -21.02 -37.34
CA VAL A 524 18.74 -19.65 -37.61
C VAL A 524 20.02 -19.60 -38.47
N GLU A 525 20.97 -20.52 -38.25
CA GLU A 525 22.19 -20.61 -39.07
C GLU A 525 21.85 -20.99 -40.52
N GLU A 526 20.98 -21.98 -40.74
CA GLU A 526 20.54 -22.40 -42.07
C GLU A 526 19.87 -21.25 -42.84
N ARG A 527 18.95 -20.52 -42.20
CA ARG A 527 18.19 -19.44 -42.85
C ARG A 527 19.04 -18.24 -43.24
N LEU A 528 20.05 -17.91 -42.44
CA LEU A 528 20.98 -16.83 -42.77
C LEU A 528 21.98 -17.22 -43.86
N GLU A 529 22.23 -18.51 -44.07
CA GLU A 529 22.97 -19.01 -45.24
C GLU A 529 22.11 -18.98 -46.52
N GLU A 530 20.79 -19.16 -46.43
CA GLU A 530 19.87 -19.12 -47.58
C GLU A 530 19.61 -17.69 -48.11
N ASP A 531 19.63 -16.66 -47.26
CA ASP A 531 19.39 -15.25 -47.63
C ASP A 531 20.52 -14.63 -48.51
N GLU A 532 21.68 -15.29 -48.65
CA GLU A 532 22.74 -14.87 -49.59
C GLU A 532 22.47 -15.29 -51.06
N GLU A 533 21.48 -16.15 -51.34
CA GLU A 533 21.13 -16.61 -52.69
C GLU A 533 19.63 -16.45 -53.03
N GLU A 534 19.19 -15.28 -53.49
CA GLU A 534 18.54 -15.08 -54.82
C GLU A 534 17.97 -13.65 -55.05
N PRO A 535 17.97 -13.14 -56.29
CA PRO A 535 17.22 -11.95 -56.68
C PRO A 535 15.82 -12.27 -57.23
N ALA A 536 14.92 -11.30 -57.09
CA ALA A 536 13.53 -11.28 -57.55
C ALA A 536 13.26 -11.60 -59.06
N ASP A 537 12.05 -12.13 -59.30
CA ASP A 537 10.98 -11.68 -60.24
C ASP A 537 10.41 -12.66 -61.32
N GLU A 538 9.05 -12.66 -61.35
CA GLU A 538 8.07 -12.92 -62.45
C GLU A 538 7.63 -14.36 -62.88
N PRO A 539 6.46 -14.54 -63.56
CA PRO A 539 5.10 -14.04 -63.30
C PRO A 539 4.00 -15.14 -63.44
N VAL A 540 2.75 -14.77 -63.13
CA VAL A 540 1.51 -15.55 -63.31
C VAL A 540 1.17 -15.74 -64.80
N ASP A 541 0.72 -16.94 -65.20
CA ASP A 541 0.06 -17.16 -66.52
C ASP A 541 -1.02 -18.26 -66.42
N GLU A 542 -2.21 -17.95 -66.96
CA GLU A 542 -3.41 -18.78 -67.01
C GLU A 542 -3.35 -19.86 -68.12
N ALA A 543 -4.11 -20.96 -67.96
CA ALA A 543 -4.67 -21.69 -69.10
C ALA A 543 -5.90 -22.55 -68.74
N ASP A 544 -7.00 -22.24 -69.43
CA ASP A 544 -8.21 -23.05 -69.63
C ASP A 544 -7.96 -24.45 -70.24
N ASP A 545 -8.81 -25.43 -69.90
CA ASP A 545 -9.29 -26.45 -70.86
C ASP A 545 -10.68 -27.00 -70.45
N GLU A 546 -11.68 -26.79 -71.30
CA GLU A 546 -13.06 -27.29 -71.15
C GLU A 546 -13.26 -28.67 -71.80
N GLY A 547 -14.18 -29.49 -71.25
CA GLY A 547 -15.18 -30.16 -72.11
C GLY A 547 -15.65 -31.58 -71.75
N GLU A 548 -16.93 -31.66 -71.30
CA GLU A 548 -18.02 -32.60 -71.71
C GLU A 548 -17.88 -34.13 -71.38
N ASP A 549 -18.86 -34.94 -70.90
CA ASP A 549 -20.33 -34.87 -70.82
C ASP A 549 -20.95 -36.06 -70.01
N GLU A 550 -22.20 -35.87 -69.56
CA GLU A 550 -23.31 -36.77 -69.11
C GLU A 550 -23.16 -37.88 -68.04
N GLY A 551 -23.84 -37.65 -66.90
CA GLY A 551 -25.13 -38.30 -66.60
C GLY A 551 -25.17 -39.45 -65.58
N ASP A 552 -25.67 -39.16 -64.37
CA ASP A 552 -26.64 -40.03 -63.66
C ASP A 552 -27.41 -39.19 -62.61
N GLU A 553 -28.74 -39.33 -62.59
CA GLU A 553 -29.62 -38.77 -61.54
C GLU A 553 -29.42 -39.59 -60.26
N GLU A 554 -28.66 -39.07 -59.29
CA GLU A 554 -28.68 -39.57 -57.91
C GLU A 554 -29.76 -38.87 -57.08
N ALA A 555 -30.41 -39.66 -56.22
CA ALA A 555 -31.45 -39.23 -55.30
C ALA A 555 -30.93 -38.11 -54.36
N PRO A 556 -31.79 -37.22 -53.82
CA PRO A 556 -31.34 -36.25 -52.83
C PRO A 556 -30.66 -36.97 -51.65
N PRO A 557 -29.57 -36.41 -51.09
CA PRO A 557 -28.92 -36.98 -49.93
C PRO A 557 -29.93 -37.11 -48.77
N GLU A 558 -29.83 -38.18 -47.99
CA GLU A 558 -30.55 -38.27 -46.72
C GLU A 558 -29.98 -37.19 -45.78
N PRO A 559 -30.81 -36.56 -44.93
CA PRO A 559 -30.35 -35.52 -44.01
C PRO A 559 -29.28 -36.09 -43.06
N GLU A 560 -28.15 -35.39 -42.98
CA GLU A 560 -27.06 -35.64 -42.03
C GLU A 560 -27.25 -34.74 -40.79
N ALA A 561 -26.92 -35.26 -39.60
CA ALA A 561 -26.95 -34.53 -38.32
C ALA A 561 -25.83 -34.98 -37.38
N THR A 562 -25.38 -34.07 -36.51
CA THR A 562 -24.43 -34.32 -35.42
C THR A 562 -25.09 -34.01 -34.08
N LEU A 563 -24.73 -34.77 -33.05
CA LEU A 563 -25.14 -34.57 -31.67
C LEU A 563 -23.95 -34.91 -30.78
N SER A 564 -23.60 -34.00 -29.88
CA SER A 564 -22.63 -34.17 -28.81
C SER A 564 -23.30 -33.78 -27.51
N VAL A 565 -23.37 -34.72 -26.58
CA VAL A 565 -23.87 -34.48 -25.23
C VAL A 565 -23.20 -35.44 -24.26
N ALA A 566 -22.54 -34.89 -23.23
CA ALA A 566 -21.90 -35.67 -22.18
C ALA A 566 -22.89 -36.09 -21.07
N GLY A 567 -22.50 -37.11 -20.29
CA GLY A 567 -23.17 -37.38 -19.01
C GLY A 567 -22.91 -36.23 -18.04
N GLN A 568 -23.93 -35.83 -17.28
CA GLN A 568 -23.87 -34.64 -16.43
C GLN A 568 -24.45 -34.91 -15.04
N THR A 569 -23.98 -34.12 -14.08
CA THR A 569 -24.48 -34.09 -12.70
C THR A 569 -25.13 -32.74 -12.45
N GLY A 570 -26.31 -32.71 -11.84
CA GLY A 570 -27.02 -31.45 -11.62
C GLY A 570 -28.23 -31.58 -10.70
N ASP A 571 -28.97 -30.48 -10.53
CA ASP A 571 -30.13 -30.37 -9.63
C ASP A 571 -31.41 -31.05 -10.16
N GLY A 572 -31.34 -31.68 -11.33
CA GLY A 572 -32.44 -32.39 -11.98
C GLY A 572 -33.42 -31.49 -12.74
N THR A 573 -33.21 -30.17 -12.81
CA THR A 573 -34.15 -29.22 -13.43
C THR A 573 -33.81 -28.83 -14.87
N THR A 574 -32.55 -28.98 -15.28
CA THR A 574 -32.07 -28.57 -16.61
C THR A 574 -31.09 -29.59 -17.18
N LEU A 575 -31.12 -29.75 -18.51
CA LEU A 575 -30.14 -30.54 -19.28
C LEU A 575 -29.48 -29.67 -20.33
N THR A 576 -28.16 -29.74 -20.42
CA THR A 576 -27.38 -29.03 -21.44
C THR A 576 -26.95 -29.98 -22.55
N VAL A 577 -27.05 -29.55 -23.80
CA VAL A 577 -26.52 -30.22 -24.99
C VAL A 577 -25.31 -29.42 -25.47
N ASP A 578 -24.13 -30.06 -25.51
CA ASP A 578 -22.86 -29.41 -25.84
C ASP A 578 -22.90 -28.82 -27.26
N GLU A 579 -23.29 -29.66 -28.23
CA GLU A 579 -23.41 -29.25 -29.63
C GLU A 579 -24.43 -30.12 -30.37
N ALA A 580 -25.27 -29.53 -31.21
CA ALA A 580 -26.08 -30.25 -32.18
C ALA A 580 -26.20 -29.47 -33.49
N SER A 581 -26.18 -30.16 -34.64
CA SER A 581 -26.44 -29.56 -35.96
C SER A 581 -27.16 -30.54 -36.88
N ALA A 582 -27.92 -30.04 -37.85
CA ALA A 582 -28.53 -30.86 -38.90
C ALA A 582 -28.62 -30.12 -40.23
N SER A 583 -28.49 -30.87 -41.34
CA SER A 583 -28.60 -30.35 -42.73
C SER A 583 -30.03 -29.94 -43.16
N VAL A 584 -30.99 -29.96 -42.23
CA VAL A 584 -32.39 -29.53 -42.37
C VAL A 584 -32.82 -28.85 -41.07
N ASP A 585 -33.86 -28.01 -41.12
CA ASP A 585 -34.44 -27.40 -39.92
C ASP A 585 -34.76 -28.49 -38.88
N TYR A 586 -34.34 -28.30 -37.63
CA TYR A 586 -34.36 -29.33 -36.60
C TYR A 586 -34.68 -28.76 -35.22
N TYR A 587 -35.01 -29.62 -34.26
CA TYR A 587 -35.15 -29.25 -32.85
C TYR A 587 -34.61 -30.39 -31.97
N LEU A 588 -34.29 -30.07 -30.72
CA LEU A 588 -33.82 -31.03 -29.72
C LEU A 588 -34.98 -31.59 -28.94
N ALA A 589 -35.01 -32.91 -28.76
CA ALA A 589 -35.98 -33.61 -27.94
C ALA A 589 -35.27 -34.47 -26.90
N VAL A 590 -35.65 -34.33 -25.64
CA VAL A 590 -35.06 -35.06 -24.51
C VAL A 590 -36.16 -35.89 -23.86
N SER A 591 -35.97 -37.20 -23.80
CA SER A 591 -36.92 -38.14 -23.19
C SER A 591 -36.34 -38.75 -21.92
N TYR A 592 -37.11 -38.65 -20.82
CA TYR A 592 -36.74 -39.16 -19.50
C TYR A 592 -38.03 -39.50 -18.73
N ASP A 593 -38.04 -40.57 -17.94
CA ASP A 593 -39.18 -40.97 -17.08
C ASP A 593 -40.59 -40.89 -17.70
N ASP A 594 -40.73 -41.35 -18.96
CA ASP A 594 -41.96 -41.29 -19.76
C ASP A 594 -42.43 -39.86 -20.15
N GLU A 595 -41.63 -38.83 -19.89
CA GLU A 595 -41.83 -37.42 -20.24
C GLU A 595 -40.88 -36.98 -21.38
N THR A 596 -41.18 -35.85 -22.03
CA THR A 596 -40.37 -35.32 -23.12
C THR A 596 -40.30 -33.79 -23.06
N ALA A 597 -39.10 -33.24 -23.01
CA ALA A 597 -38.82 -31.81 -23.16
C ALA A 597 -38.32 -31.54 -24.59
N THR A 598 -38.67 -30.38 -25.16
CA THR A 598 -38.25 -30.00 -26.53
C THR A 598 -37.78 -28.56 -26.58
N SER A 599 -36.74 -28.28 -27.38
CA SER A 599 -36.30 -26.91 -27.68
C SER A 599 -37.21 -26.21 -28.70
N ASP A 600 -36.93 -24.94 -28.98
CA ASP A 600 -37.39 -24.26 -30.20
C ASP A 600 -36.70 -24.85 -31.46
N ASP A 601 -37.26 -24.56 -32.65
CA ASP A 601 -36.72 -24.98 -33.95
C ASP A 601 -35.46 -24.16 -34.32
N PHE A 602 -34.42 -24.84 -34.78
CA PHE A 602 -33.19 -24.31 -35.38
C PHE A 602 -33.26 -24.45 -36.91
N ASP A 603 -32.67 -23.49 -37.63
CA ASP A 603 -32.61 -23.51 -39.10
C ASP A 603 -31.63 -24.60 -39.62
N ALA A 604 -31.79 -25.05 -40.86
CA ALA A 604 -30.85 -25.97 -41.51
C ALA A 604 -29.40 -25.43 -41.49
N ASP A 605 -28.46 -26.32 -41.14
CA ASP A 605 -27.02 -26.04 -40.96
C ASP A 605 -26.70 -25.04 -39.82
N GLU A 606 -27.69 -24.67 -38.98
CA GLU A 606 -27.44 -23.98 -37.72
C GLU A 606 -26.82 -24.95 -36.71
N THR A 607 -25.82 -24.50 -35.96
CA THR A 607 -25.25 -25.26 -34.84
C THR A 607 -25.78 -24.68 -33.55
N ALA A 608 -26.42 -25.52 -32.74
CA ALA A 608 -26.87 -25.20 -31.39
C ALA A 608 -25.78 -25.60 -30.40
N GLU A 609 -25.07 -24.62 -29.85
CA GLU A 609 -24.02 -24.82 -28.83
C GLU A 609 -24.57 -24.50 -27.43
N ASN A 610 -24.25 -25.33 -26.44
CA ASN A 610 -24.71 -25.20 -25.05
C ASN A 610 -26.23 -25.01 -24.90
N ALA A 611 -27.02 -25.69 -25.73
CA ALA A 611 -28.47 -25.56 -25.71
C ALA A 611 -29.02 -26.17 -24.41
N THR A 612 -29.74 -25.37 -23.62
CA THR A 612 -30.35 -25.81 -22.36
C THR A 612 -31.82 -26.18 -22.58
N LEU A 613 -32.24 -27.30 -22.00
CA LEU A 613 -33.62 -27.76 -21.99
C LEU A 613 -34.09 -27.88 -20.54
N GLU A 614 -35.18 -27.17 -20.22
CA GLU A 614 -35.85 -27.28 -18.93
C GLU A 614 -36.58 -28.62 -18.82
N LEU A 615 -36.33 -29.36 -17.74
CA LEU A 615 -36.95 -30.63 -17.43
C LEU A 615 -38.18 -30.39 -16.54
N GLU A 616 -39.38 -30.49 -17.13
CA GLU A 616 -40.65 -30.41 -16.39
C GLU A 616 -41.44 -31.72 -16.54
N PRO A 617 -41.60 -32.53 -15.47
CA PRO A 617 -41.09 -32.35 -14.11
C PRO A 617 -39.56 -32.54 -14.00
N PRO A 618 -38.92 -32.01 -12.93
CA PRO A 618 -37.49 -32.25 -12.68
C PRO A 618 -37.23 -33.71 -12.27
N LEU A 619 -36.01 -34.18 -12.52
CA LEU A 619 -35.53 -35.49 -12.07
C LEU A 619 -35.33 -35.49 -10.55
N GLU A 620 -35.90 -36.48 -9.85
CA GLU A 620 -35.78 -36.63 -8.39
C GLU A 620 -34.72 -37.66 -7.97
N GLU A 621 -34.19 -38.44 -8.91
CA GLU A 621 -33.15 -39.46 -8.73
C GLU A 621 -32.34 -39.64 -10.02
N ASP A 622 -31.16 -40.26 -9.93
CA ASP A 622 -30.32 -40.57 -11.09
C ASP A 622 -31.10 -41.30 -12.19
N ALA A 623 -31.01 -40.81 -13.42
CA ALA A 623 -31.79 -41.32 -14.54
C ALA A 623 -30.96 -41.42 -15.83
N THR A 624 -31.33 -42.37 -16.70
CA THR A 624 -30.83 -42.42 -18.07
C THR A 624 -31.71 -41.55 -18.96
N VAL A 625 -31.10 -40.62 -19.69
CA VAL A 625 -31.80 -39.62 -20.50
C VAL A 625 -31.46 -39.82 -21.97
N ASP A 626 -32.47 -39.93 -22.82
CA ASP A 626 -32.32 -40.05 -24.29
C ASP A 626 -32.45 -38.66 -24.92
N VAL A 627 -31.39 -38.20 -25.59
CA VAL A 627 -31.33 -36.91 -26.31
C VAL A 627 -31.37 -37.16 -27.81
N GLU A 628 -32.28 -36.52 -28.53
CA GLU A 628 -32.49 -36.71 -29.98
C GLU A 628 -32.48 -35.38 -30.73
N VAL A 629 -31.81 -35.36 -31.90
CA VAL A 629 -31.96 -34.31 -32.93
C VAL A 629 -33.06 -34.75 -33.88
N ARG A 630 -34.11 -33.94 -34.03
CA ARG A 630 -35.28 -34.29 -34.85
C ARG A 630 -35.54 -33.27 -35.96
N ALA A 631 -35.84 -33.75 -37.16
CA ALA A 631 -36.23 -32.89 -38.27
C ALA A 631 -37.58 -32.19 -37.98
N ALA A 632 -37.62 -30.86 -38.13
CA ALA A 632 -38.81 -30.06 -37.85
C ALA A 632 -39.97 -30.33 -38.84
N GLU A 633 -39.67 -30.75 -40.08
CA GLU A 633 -40.70 -30.97 -41.11
C GLU A 633 -41.56 -32.23 -40.84
N ASP A 634 -40.95 -33.34 -40.45
CA ASP A 634 -41.60 -34.65 -40.38
C ASP A 634 -41.32 -35.46 -39.09
N ASP A 635 -40.65 -34.85 -38.11
CA ASP A 635 -40.35 -35.44 -36.79
C ASP A 635 -39.46 -36.70 -36.89
N ALA A 636 -38.65 -36.80 -37.95
CA ALA A 636 -37.69 -37.88 -38.12
C ALA A 636 -36.49 -37.69 -37.19
N VAL A 637 -36.12 -38.74 -36.43
CA VAL A 637 -34.91 -38.75 -35.62
C VAL A 637 -33.68 -38.82 -36.54
N LEU A 638 -32.83 -37.80 -36.48
CA LEU A 638 -31.63 -37.64 -37.30
C LEU A 638 -30.37 -38.11 -36.56
N ALA A 639 -30.27 -37.81 -35.26
CA ALA A 639 -29.23 -38.29 -34.34
C ALA A 639 -29.83 -38.54 -32.95
N SER A 640 -29.23 -39.46 -32.18
CA SER A 640 -29.68 -39.78 -30.81
C SER A 640 -28.50 -40.24 -29.95
N GLU A 641 -28.43 -39.76 -28.72
CA GLU A 641 -27.45 -40.14 -27.69
C GLU A 641 -28.20 -40.49 -26.40
N THR A 642 -27.70 -41.46 -25.64
CA THR A 642 -28.24 -41.78 -24.30
C THR A 642 -27.16 -41.46 -23.28
N ILE A 643 -27.46 -40.58 -22.33
CA ILE A 643 -26.54 -40.17 -21.26
C ILE A 643 -27.06 -40.62 -19.88
N GLU A 644 -26.17 -40.67 -18.89
CA GLU A 644 -26.57 -40.76 -17.49
C GLU A 644 -26.58 -39.36 -16.87
N TYR A 645 -27.66 -39.04 -16.16
CA TYR A 645 -27.83 -37.81 -15.40
C TYR A 645 -27.81 -38.16 -13.90
N THR A 646 -26.90 -37.56 -13.13
CA THR A 646 -26.78 -37.79 -11.67
C THR A 646 -27.39 -36.63 -10.90
N VAL A 647 -28.26 -36.90 -9.92
CA VAL A 647 -28.97 -35.89 -9.11
C VAL A 647 -28.28 -35.74 -7.74
N GLU A 648 -27.77 -34.55 -7.42
CA GLU A 648 -27.17 -34.24 -6.10
C GLU A 648 -28.15 -33.53 -5.17
N LEU A 649 -28.32 -34.05 -3.95
CA LEU A 649 -29.15 -33.48 -2.88
C LEU A 649 -28.29 -33.21 -1.64
N GLU A 650 -28.15 -31.96 -1.21
CA GLU A 650 -27.34 -31.57 -0.03
C GLU A 650 -28.00 -31.98 1.32
N GLU A 651 -27.21 -32.50 2.27
CA GLU A 651 -27.59 -32.65 3.70
C GLU A 651 -27.11 -31.42 4.51
N PRO A 652 -27.82 -30.99 5.57
CA PRO A 652 -27.49 -29.73 6.26
C PRO A 652 -26.21 -29.85 7.11
N THR A 653 -25.32 -28.87 6.98
CA THR A 653 -24.13 -28.67 7.80
C THR A 653 -24.48 -28.12 9.20
N PRO A 654 -23.71 -28.44 10.26
CA PRO A 654 -23.92 -27.84 11.57
C PRO A 654 -23.57 -26.35 11.53
N GLU A 655 -24.50 -25.50 11.97
CA GLU A 655 -24.32 -24.07 12.14
C GLU A 655 -23.72 -23.77 13.52
N ALA A 656 -22.80 -22.79 13.61
CA ALA A 656 -22.23 -22.27 14.85
C ALA A 656 -22.03 -20.75 14.78
N THR A 657 -22.06 -20.09 15.93
CA THR A 657 -21.74 -18.67 16.11
C THR A 657 -20.62 -18.55 17.14
N LEU A 658 -19.68 -17.65 16.88
CA LEU A 658 -18.63 -17.21 17.80
C LEU A 658 -18.48 -15.70 17.60
N SER A 659 -18.43 -14.97 18.71
CA SER A 659 -18.12 -13.55 18.75
C SER A 659 -17.25 -13.31 19.97
N VAL A 660 -16.04 -12.85 19.72
CA VAL A 660 -15.07 -12.42 20.73
C VAL A 660 -14.32 -11.21 20.17
N ALA A 661 -14.43 -10.07 20.83
CA ALA A 661 -13.69 -8.88 20.43
C ALA A 661 -12.24 -8.90 20.93
N ASP A 662 -11.38 -8.14 20.23
CA ASP A 662 -10.10 -7.68 20.75
C ASP A 662 -10.32 -7.03 22.12
N GLN A 663 -9.45 -7.37 23.06
CA GLN A 663 -9.67 -6.97 24.44
C GLN A 663 -8.36 -6.64 25.15
N THR A 664 -8.43 -5.60 25.98
CA THR A 664 -7.38 -5.24 26.92
C THR A 664 -7.72 -5.84 28.28
N GLY A 665 -6.77 -6.53 28.91
CA GLY A 665 -7.01 -7.16 30.20
C GLY A 665 -5.75 -7.55 30.95
N ASN A 666 -5.93 -8.14 32.12
CA ASN A 666 -4.85 -8.47 33.04
C ASN A 666 -4.07 -9.75 32.70
N GLY A 667 -4.29 -10.33 31.51
CA GLY A 667 -3.66 -11.57 31.04
C GLY A 667 -4.17 -12.86 31.68
N THR A 668 -5.11 -12.81 32.64
CA THR A 668 -5.57 -14.01 33.38
C THR A 668 -6.91 -14.58 32.90
N THR A 669 -7.71 -13.79 32.18
CA THR A 669 -9.04 -14.17 31.72
C THR A 669 -9.36 -13.55 30.37
N LEU A 670 -9.94 -14.38 29.50
CA LEU A 670 -10.47 -14.00 28.19
C LEU A 670 -12.00 -13.99 28.26
N THR A 671 -12.64 -12.91 27.80
CA THR A 671 -14.10 -12.84 27.65
C THR A 671 -14.54 -13.18 26.23
N VAL A 672 -15.59 -13.99 26.10
CA VAL A 672 -16.26 -14.36 24.84
C VAL A 672 -17.68 -13.79 24.87
N ASP A 673 -18.01 -12.94 23.90
CA ASP A 673 -19.27 -12.19 23.87
C ASP A 673 -20.45 -13.10 23.57
N GLU A 674 -20.32 -13.95 22.55
CA GLU A 674 -21.33 -14.96 22.20
C GLU A 674 -20.67 -16.23 21.65
N ALA A 675 -21.19 -17.40 22.04
CA ALA A 675 -20.90 -18.64 21.34
C ALA A 675 -22.10 -19.58 21.36
N SER A 676 -22.45 -20.19 20.22
CA SER A 676 -23.48 -21.23 20.12
C SER A 676 -23.18 -22.22 18.99
N ALA A 677 -23.71 -23.44 19.06
CA ALA A 677 -23.66 -24.38 17.95
C ALA A 677 -24.90 -25.28 17.91
N SER A 678 -25.29 -25.70 16.71
CA SER A 678 -26.43 -26.62 16.45
C SER A 678 -26.17 -28.07 16.88
N VAL A 679 -24.98 -28.36 17.41
CA VAL A 679 -24.54 -29.64 18.01
C VAL A 679 -23.86 -29.37 19.36
N ASP A 680 -23.68 -30.40 20.19
CA ASP A 680 -22.93 -30.26 21.45
C ASP A 680 -21.50 -29.77 21.15
N TYR A 681 -21.00 -28.77 21.88
CA TYR A 681 -19.74 -28.08 21.57
C TYR A 681 -18.95 -27.69 22.82
N TYR A 682 -17.68 -27.28 22.67
CA TYR A 682 -16.89 -26.62 23.70
C TYR A 682 -15.99 -25.55 23.07
N LEU A 683 -15.54 -24.60 23.88
CA LEU A 683 -14.61 -23.54 23.47
C LEU A 683 -13.15 -23.91 23.79
N THR A 684 -12.24 -23.53 22.90
CA THR A 684 -10.78 -23.55 23.14
C THR A 684 -10.18 -22.18 22.91
N ALA A 685 -9.17 -21.81 23.70
CA ALA A 685 -8.35 -20.62 23.48
C ALA A 685 -6.88 -21.05 23.39
N SER A 686 -6.20 -20.74 22.29
CA SER A 686 -4.80 -21.10 22.04
C SER A 686 -3.91 -19.86 21.96
N TYR A 687 -2.80 -19.89 22.69
CA TYR A 687 -1.79 -18.82 22.77
C TYR A 687 -0.47 -19.42 23.25
N ASP A 688 0.69 -18.91 22.79
CA ASP A 688 2.03 -19.34 23.22
C ASP A 688 2.25 -20.87 23.26
N ASP A 689 1.79 -21.59 22.24
CA ASP A 689 1.80 -23.06 22.16
C ASP A 689 1.02 -23.79 23.28
N VAL A 690 0.15 -23.08 24.01
CA VAL A 690 -0.77 -23.60 25.02
C VAL A 690 -2.22 -23.48 24.53
N THR A 691 -3.02 -24.53 24.76
CA THR A 691 -4.47 -24.52 24.50
C THR A 691 -5.22 -24.78 25.79
N VAL A 692 -6.17 -23.91 26.13
CA VAL A 692 -7.09 -24.07 27.26
C VAL A 692 -8.47 -24.45 26.73
N GLU A 693 -9.13 -25.43 27.35
CA GLU A 693 -10.43 -25.97 26.92
C GLU A 693 -11.51 -25.76 27.99
N THR A 694 -12.74 -25.49 27.57
CA THR A 694 -13.92 -25.38 28.45
C THR A 694 -14.66 -26.72 28.58
N ASP A 695 -15.63 -26.80 29.51
CA ASP A 695 -16.54 -27.96 29.60
C ASP A 695 -17.51 -28.01 28.39
N SER A 696 -17.98 -29.20 28.01
CA SER A 696 -18.96 -29.38 26.93
C SER A 696 -20.31 -28.73 27.24
N ILE A 697 -20.85 -28.00 26.27
CA ILE A 697 -22.11 -27.27 26.21
C ILE A 697 -23.06 -28.02 25.25
N GLU A 698 -24.36 -28.04 25.55
CA GLU A 698 -25.33 -28.82 24.73
C GLU A 698 -25.73 -28.05 23.46
N ALA A 699 -26.18 -28.77 22.44
CA ALA A 699 -26.67 -28.19 21.19
C ALA A 699 -27.74 -27.10 21.40
N ASP A 700 -27.65 -26.05 20.59
CA ASP A 700 -28.48 -24.83 20.61
C ASP A 700 -28.44 -24.02 21.92
N GLU A 701 -27.53 -24.35 22.86
CA GLU A 701 -27.27 -23.53 24.04
C GLU A 701 -26.32 -22.39 23.63
N ALA A 702 -26.74 -21.14 23.86
CA ALA A 702 -25.90 -19.97 23.62
C ALA A 702 -25.24 -19.54 24.94
N LEU A 703 -23.92 -19.33 24.88
CA LEU A 703 -23.16 -18.63 25.90
C LEU A 703 -23.10 -17.15 25.54
N GLU A 704 -23.44 -16.28 26.51
CA GLU A 704 -23.27 -14.84 26.38
C GLU A 704 -22.33 -14.35 27.48
N ASN A 705 -21.32 -13.55 27.14
CA ASN A 705 -20.31 -13.01 28.06
C ASN A 705 -19.63 -14.09 28.93
N ALA A 706 -19.20 -15.19 28.30
CA ALA A 706 -18.47 -16.26 28.98
C ALA A 706 -17.03 -15.82 29.29
N SER A 707 -16.46 -16.29 30.40
CA SER A 707 -15.05 -16.03 30.73
C SER A 707 -14.27 -17.35 30.73
N ILE A 708 -13.15 -17.37 30.03
CA ILE A 708 -12.18 -18.47 29.97
C ILE A 708 -10.98 -18.06 30.82
N GLU A 709 -10.57 -18.91 31.77
CA GLU A 709 -9.36 -18.68 32.58
C GLU A 709 -8.12 -19.08 31.78
N LEU A 710 -7.15 -18.17 31.62
CA LEU A 710 -5.90 -18.44 30.90
C LEU A 710 -4.85 -18.99 31.88
N GLU A 711 -4.33 -20.19 31.63
CA GLU A 711 -3.28 -20.80 32.45
C GLU A 711 -2.20 -21.49 31.56
N PRO A 712 -0.98 -20.92 31.46
CA PRO A 712 -0.44 -19.75 32.19
C PRO A 712 -1.08 -18.42 31.76
N PRO A 713 -1.06 -17.37 32.61
CA PRO A 713 -1.52 -16.04 32.19
C PRO A 713 -0.58 -15.43 31.15
N LEU A 714 -1.11 -14.59 30.27
CA LEU A 714 -0.35 -13.80 29.30
C LEU A 714 0.47 -12.73 30.02
N GLU A 715 1.77 -12.63 29.72
CA GLU A 715 2.70 -11.65 30.31
C GLU A 715 2.94 -10.44 29.37
N GLU A 716 2.63 -10.58 28.09
CA GLU A 716 2.77 -9.56 27.04
C GLU A 716 1.61 -9.67 26.04
N ASN A 717 1.47 -8.67 25.17
CA ASN A 717 0.43 -8.68 24.14
C ASN A 717 0.59 -9.91 23.26
N ALA A 718 -0.51 -10.64 23.06
CA ALA A 718 -0.50 -11.88 22.30
C ALA A 718 -1.75 -12.02 21.45
N THR A 719 -1.60 -12.74 20.34
CA THR A 719 -2.74 -13.23 19.55
C THR A 719 -3.32 -14.47 20.22
N VAL A 720 -4.63 -14.51 20.37
CA VAL A 720 -5.35 -15.65 20.97
C VAL A 720 -6.34 -16.21 19.95
N ASP A 721 -6.13 -17.48 19.58
CA ASP A 721 -7.06 -18.21 18.69
C ASP A 721 -8.17 -18.87 19.51
N VAL A 722 -9.40 -18.41 19.32
CA VAL A 722 -10.60 -18.93 20.00
C VAL A 722 -11.39 -19.79 19.03
N GLU A 723 -11.71 -21.03 19.40
CA GLU A 723 -12.46 -21.95 18.54
C GLU A 723 -13.68 -22.55 19.25
N VAL A 724 -14.78 -22.71 18.50
CA VAL A 724 -15.93 -23.56 18.85
C VAL A 724 -15.68 -24.94 18.24
N ARG A 725 -15.56 -25.97 19.06
CA ARG A 725 -15.31 -27.36 18.63
C ARG A 725 -16.47 -28.28 18.93
N ALA A 726 -16.82 -29.14 17.99
CA ALA A 726 -17.85 -30.17 18.14
C ALA A 726 -17.42 -31.22 19.18
N ALA A 727 -18.27 -31.50 20.16
CA ALA A 727 -17.93 -32.43 21.24
C ALA A 727 -17.88 -33.91 20.80
N GLU A 728 -18.46 -34.27 19.64
CA GLU A 728 -18.50 -35.67 19.16
C GLU A 728 -17.20 -36.09 18.48
N ASP A 729 -16.67 -35.25 17.60
CA ASP A 729 -15.56 -35.56 16.69
C ASP A 729 -14.43 -34.52 16.67
N ASP A 730 -14.51 -33.50 17.54
CA ASP A 730 -13.50 -32.44 17.69
C ASP A 730 -13.31 -31.60 16.40
N ALA A 731 -14.36 -31.52 15.58
CA ALA A 731 -14.39 -30.65 14.40
C ALA A 731 -14.52 -29.18 14.80
N VAL A 732 -13.68 -28.31 14.25
CA VAL A 732 -13.79 -26.85 14.43
C VAL A 732 -15.01 -26.36 13.64
N LEU A 733 -15.96 -25.72 14.34
CA LEU A 733 -17.22 -25.21 13.79
C LEU A 733 -17.21 -23.70 13.57
N ALA A 734 -16.47 -22.96 14.39
CA ALA A 734 -16.20 -21.53 14.24
C ALA A 734 -14.83 -21.22 14.88
N ASN A 735 -14.10 -20.25 14.35
CA ASN A 735 -12.85 -19.75 14.92
C ASN A 735 -12.81 -18.23 14.79
N GLU A 736 -12.12 -17.58 15.72
CA GLU A 736 -11.88 -16.14 15.74
C GLU A 736 -10.52 -15.91 16.40
N THR A 737 -9.66 -15.13 15.74
CA THR A 737 -8.36 -14.72 16.27
C THR A 737 -8.48 -13.30 16.75
N ILE A 738 -8.12 -13.05 18.00
CA ILE A 738 -8.15 -11.72 18.59
C ILE A 738 -6.77 -11.27 19.06
N GLU A 739 -6.56 -9.96 19.08
CA GLU A 739 -5.46 -9.32 19.78
C GLU A 739 -5.84 -9.13 21.25
N TYR A 740 -5.08 -9.76 22.15
CA TYR A 740 -5.21 -9.56 23.59
C TYR A 740 -4.09 -8.62 24.05
N ALA A 741 -4.44 -7.38 24.36
CA ALA A 741 -3.51 -6.41 24.93
C ALA A 741 -3.42 -6.61 26.45
N VAL A 742 -2.24 -6.97 26.95
CA VAL A 742 -2.00 -7.08 28.39
C VAL A 742 -1.83 -5.68 28.96
N GLU A 743 -2.72 -5.27 29.85
CA GLU A 743 -2.61 -4.01 30.58
C GLU A 743 -1.50 -4.17 31.64
N LEU A 744 -0.30 -3.72 31.30
CA LEU A 744 0.81 -3.61 32.23
C LEU A 744 0.57 -2.38 33.12
N GLU A 745 0.61 -2.55 34.45
CA GLU A 745 0.66 -1.39 35.35
C GLU A 745 1.95 -0.60 35.03
N GLU A 746 1.82 0.61 34.47
CA GLU A 746 2.97 1.48 34.18
C GLU A 746 3.73 1.83 35.46
N PRO A 747 5.07 1.88 35.45
CA PRO A 747 5.82 2.46 36.56
C PRO A 747 5.52 3.96 36.63
N THR A 748 5.23 4.47 37.82
CA THR A 748 5.07 5.92 38.06
C THR A 748 6.38 6.64 37.74
N PRO A 749 6.37 7.73 36.94
CA PRO A 749 7.57 8.53 36.70
C PRO A 749 8.12 9.07 38.03
N VAL A 750 9.44 9.00 38.19
CA VAL A 750 10.16 9.43 39.39
C VAL A 750 10.88 10.74 39.09
N ALA A 751 10.80 11.71 39.99
CA ALA A 751 11.48 12.99 39.83
C ALA A 751 13.00 12.82 39.84
N ASN A 752 13.70 13.60 39.00
CA ASN A 752 15.15 13.59 38.88
C ASN A 752 15.67 14.99 38.55
N VAL A 753 16.92 15.31 38.90
CA VAL A 753 17.60 16.55 38.49
C VAL A 753 19.06 16.24 38.21
N THR A 754 19.62 16.84 37.16
CA THR A 754 21.04 16.72 36.80
C THR A 754 21.65 18.11 36.71
N PHE A 755 22.73 18.34 37.44
CA PHE A 755 23.41 19.63 37.52
C PHE A 755 24.92 19.45 37.50
N THR A 756 25.57 19.86 36.42
CA THR A 756 27.00 19.62 36.22
C THR A 756 27.89 20.87 36.42
N ASP A 757 29.17 20.60 36.74
CA ASP A 757 30.21 21.61 36.91
C ASP A 757 30.29 22.58 35.71
N GLN A 758 30.26 23.89 35.97
CA GLN A 758 30.19 24.91 34.93
C GLN A 758 30.99 26.19 35.24
N THR A 759 31.19 27.02 34.20
CA THR A 759 31.78 28.36 34.34
C THR A 759 30.69 29.41 34.11
N SER A 760 30.53 30.35 35.05
CA SER A 760 29.49 31.38 35.00
C SER A 760 30.07 32.80 35.18
N ASN A 761 29.31 33.80 34.75
CA ASN A 761 29.56 35.22 35.06
C ASN A 761 29.16 35.60 36.51
N GLY A 762 28.59 34.64 37.25
CA GLY A 762 28.14 34.79 38.63
C GLY A 762 26.72 35.30 38.80
N THR A 763 25.96 35.54 37.72
CA THR A 763 24.57 36.04 37.79
C THR A 763 23.51 35.00 37.43
N ASN A 764 23.85 33.94 36.69
CA ASN A 764 22.95 32.82 36.40
C ASN A 764 23.72 31.49 36.29
N VAL A 765 22.99 30.38 36.34
CA VAL A 765 23.51 29.02 36.13
C VAL A 765 22.53 28.22 35.27
N THR A 766 23.02 27.18 34.60
CA THR A 766 22.19 26.27 33.79
C THR A 766 22.13 24.90 34.45
N VAL A 767 20.92 24.36 34.63
CA VAL A 767 20.66 22.99 35.08
C VAL A 767 20.42 22.11 33.85
N ASP A 768 21.13 20.99 33.76
CA ASP A 768 21.20 20.18 32.53
C ASP A 768 19.85 19.54 32.19
N SER A 769 19.23 18.86 33.17
CA SER A 769 17.89 18.31 33.01
C SER A 769 17.14 18.19 34.34
N VAL A 770 15.81 18.25 34.26
CA VAL A 770 14.88 18.16 35.38
C VAL A 770 13.69 17.31 34.95
N GLU A 771 13.43 16.21 35.65
CA GLU A 771 12.22 15.42 35.52
C GLU A 771 11.28 15.78 36.68
N ALA A 772 10.15 16.42 36.38
CA ALA A 772 9.15 16.83 37.36
C ALA A 772 7.79 16.16 37.06
N PRO A 773 7.46 15.00 37.67
CA PRO A 773 6.25 14.23 37.37
C PRO A 773 4.92 14.99 37.49
N ASP A 774 4.85 15.97 38.40
CA ASP A 774 3.67 16.80 38.65
C ASP A 774 3.92 18.28 38.28
N GLY A 775 5.01 18.60 37.57
CA GLY A 775 5.48 19.97 37.33
C GLY A 775 6.10 20.63 38.57
N GLY A 776 6.57 21.87 38.45
CA GLY A 776 7.11 22.62 39.59
C GLY A 776 8.25 23.57 39.25
N PHE A 777 9.35 23.54 40.01
CA PHE A 777 10.47 24.49 39.89
C PHE A 777 11.81 23.80 40.17
N VAL A 778 12.91 24.40 39.74
CA VAL A 778 14.24 24.10 40.31
C VAL A 778 14.75 25.28 41.10
N ALA A 779 15.05 25.04 42.37
CA ALA A 779 15.64 26.02 43.27
C ALA A 779 17.14 25.72 43.46
N VAL A 780 17.96 26.76 43.35
CA VAL A 780 19.41 26.69 43.54
C VAL A 780 19.75 27.20 44.93
N TYR A 781 20.46 26.39 45.71
CA TYR A 781 20.93 26.68 47.06
C TYR A 781 22.43 26.89 47.10
N ASP A 782 22.89 27.74 48.02
CA ASP A 782 24.31 27.82 48.38
C ASP A 782 24.68 26.63 49.27
N ALA A 783 25.36 25.63 48.71
CA ALA A 783 25.71 24.41 49.45
C ALA A 783 26.71 24.69 50.59
N ASP A 784 27.55 25.74 50.45
CA ASP A 784 28.45 26.16 51.52
C ASP A 784 27.69 26.73 52.73
N ALA A 785 26.47 27.25 52.52
CA ALA A 785 25.61 27.79 53.58
C ALA A 785 24.85 26.70 54.36
N LEU A 786 24.50 25.58 53.71
CA LEU A 786 23.66 24.52 54.30
C LEU A 786 24.40 23.61 55.31
N GLU A 787 25.73 23.72 55.45
CA GLU A 787 26.57 22.84 56.29
C GLU A 787 26.39 21.31 56.01
N VAL A 788 25.91 20.96 54.80
CA VAL A 788 25.60 19.57 54.39
C VAL A 788 26.90 18.81 54.08
N GLY A 789 26.94 17.52 54.42
CA GLY A 789 28.13 16.68 54.31
C GLY A 789 28.22 15.79 53.07
N ASP A 790 27.08 15.30 52.59
CA ASP A 790 26.87 14.47 51.40
C ASP A 790 25.48 14.82 50.84
N VAL A 791 25.36 15.05 49.53
CA VAL A 791 24.08 15.35 48.87
C VAL A 791 23.11 14.17 48.91
N ASP A 792 23.65 12.95 48.94
CA ASP A 792 22.90 11.68 49.02
C ASP A 792 22.13 11.47 50.36
N ASP A 793 22.23 12.38 51.34
CA ASP A 793 21.54 12.30 52.66
C ASP A 793 20.77 13.61 52.98
N LEU A 794 20.48 14.43 51.96
CA LEU A 794 19.75 15.70 52.08
C LEU A 794 18.27 15.45 52.35
N THR A 795 17.75 15.95 53.46
CA THR A 795 16.31 15.89 53.78
C THR A 795 15.68 17.29 53.73
N VAL A 796 14.34 17.36 53.70
CA VAL A 796 13.60 18.65 53.77
C VAL A 796 14.01 19.50 54.98
N ASP A 797 14.34 18.86 56.10
CA ASP A 797 14.77 19.55 57.33
C ASP A 797 16.14 20.23 57.18
N ASP A 798 16.95 19.84 56.19
CA ASP A 798 18.27 20.41 55.88
C ASP A 798 18.17 21.58 54.87
N LEU A 799 17.09 21.66 54.09
CA LEU A 799 16.84 22.72 53.09
C LEU A 799 16.20 23.96 53.73
N GLU A 800 17.04 24.82 54.32
CA GLU A 800 16.59 26.07 54.93
C GLU A 800 16.02 27.03 53.84
N PRO A 801 14.76 27.52 53.97
CA PRO A 801 14.15 28.40 52.96
C PRO A 801 14.91 29.73 52.74
N GLU A 802 15.70 30.18 53.72
CA GLU A 802 16.55 31.38 53.60
C GLU A 802 17.86 31.15 52.85
N SER A 803 18.17 29.91 52.46
CA SER A 803 19.40 29.51 51.77
C SER A 803 19.22 29.33 50.25
N VAL A 804 17.99 29.52 49.74
CA VAL A 804 17.72 29.59 48.29
C VAL A 804 18.36 30.86 47.76
N ILE A 805 19.17 30.73 46.71
CA ILE A 805 19.85 31.85 46.05
C ILE A 805 19.41 32.04 44.59
N GLY A 806 18.61 31.15 44.01
CA GLY A 806 18.03 31.32 42.67
C GLY A 806 16.88 30.35 42.45
N VAL A 807 15.96 30.66 41.53
CA VAL A 807 14.85 29.77 41.16
C VAL A 807 14.53 29.90 39.68
N SER A 808 14.16 28.79 39.03
CA SER A 808 13.66 28.78 37.65
C SER A 808 12.26 29.40 37.53
N ASP A 809 11.84 29.66 36.30
CA ASP A 809 10.42 29.76 35.98
C ASP A 809 9.70 28.42 36.24
N ALA A 810 8.37 28.43 36.28
CA ALA A 810 7.56 27.22 36.45
C ALA A 810 7.81 26.23 35.31
N LEU A 811 8.05 24.97 35.67
CA LEU A 811 8.28 23.84 34.77
C LEU A 811 6.98 23.03 34.66
N GLU A 812 6.62 22.66 33.43
CA GLU A 812 5.51 21.75 33.17
C GLU A 812 5.83 20.32 33.66
N ALA A 813 4.82 19.46 33.73
CA ALA A 813 5.03 18.07 34.13
C ALA A 813 5.80 17.29 33.04
N GLY A 814 6.91 16.63 33.41
CA GLY A 814 7.79 15.87 32.52
C GLY A 814 9.25 16.31 32.59
N GLU A 815 10.02 15.99 31.55
CA GLU A 815 11.44 16.36 31.44
C GLU A 815 11.61 17.77 30.85
N THR A 816 12.47 18.59 31.44
CA THR A 816 12.91 19.87 30.88
C THR A 816 14.44 19.95 30.91
N GLU A 817 15.06 20.26 29.77
CA GLU A 817 16.51 20.37 29.62
C GLU A 817 16.99 21.84 29.55
N ASN A 818 18.26 22.07 29.91
CA ASN A 818 18.95 23.36 29.82
C ASN A 818 18.24 24.53 30.56
N VAL A 819 17.70 24.26 31.74
CA VAL A 819 16.96 25.24 32.55
C VAL A 819 17.92 26.33 33.06
N THR A 820 17.73 27.57 32.63
CA THR A 820 18.54 28.71 33.09
C THR A 820 17.91 29.33 34.34
N VAL A 821 18.69 29.45 35.41
CA VAL A 821 18.27 29.99 36.71
C VAL A 821 19.04 31.27 37.01
N ASP A 822 18.32 32.38 37.16
CA ASP A 822 18.89 33.65 37.60
C ASP A 822 19.18 33.62 39.12
N LEU A 823 20.40 34.02 39.50
CA LEU A 823 20.84 34.07 40.88
C LEU A 823 20.51 35.43 41.52
N PHE A 824 20.25 35.41 42.82
CA PHE A 824 19.84 36.52 43.67
C PHE A 824 18.50 37.15 43.31
N ASP A 825 17.68 36.48 42.48
CA ASP A 825 16.30 36.84 42.18
C ASP A 825 15.35 35.74 42.69
N VAL A 826 15.06 35.78 44.00
CA VAL A 826 14.16 34.82 44.66
C VAL A 826 13.01 35.58 45.29
N PRO A 827 11.74 35.29 44.91
CA PRO A 827 10.57 35.86 45.57
C PRO A 827 10.62 35.66 47.10
N GLY A 828 10.46 36.75 47.86
CA GLY A 828 10.46 36.71 49.32
C GLY A 828 11.80 36.96 50.01
N LEU A 829 12.92 36.91 49.29
CA LEU A 829 14.26 37.15 49.83
C LEU A 829 14.86 38.46 49.29
N GLU A 830 15.66 39.13 50.12
CA GLU A 830 16.43 40.33 49.71
C GLU A 830 17.92 40.03 49.89
N PHE A 831 18.70 40.15 48.82
CA PHE A 831 20.15 39.92 48.83
C PHE A 831 20.92 41.26 48.81
N ASP A 832 22.04 41.31 49.54
CA ASP A 832 22.99 42.45 49.49
C ASP A 832 23.98 42.33 48.30
N GLU A 833 23.98 41.18 47.63
CA GLU A 833 24.86 40.78 46.52
C GLU A 833 24.01 40.61 45.25
N GLU A 834 24.58 40.97 44.09
CA GLU A 834 23.92 40.87 42.77
C GLU A 834 24.61 39.80 41.88
N SER A 835 25.66 39.16 42.38
CA SER A 835 26.41 38.10 41.71
C SER A 835 27.26 37.32 42.72
N LEU A 836 27.63 36.09 42.40
CA LEU A 836 28.62 35.31 43.14
C LEU A 836 30.00 36.02 43.12
N GLU A 837 30.79 35.86 44.18
CA GLU A 837 32.15 36.38 44.23
C GLU A 837 33.07 35.64 43.23
N GLU A 838 34.19 36.23 42.80
CA GLU A 838 35.17 35.52 41.95
C GLU A 838 35.75 34.28 42.67
N GLY A 839 35.61 33.09 42.09
CA GLY A 839 36.08 31.84 42.71
C GLY A 839 35.30 30.59 42.28
N GLU A 840 35.60 29.47 42.96
CA GLU A 840 34.83 28.22 42.87
C GLU A 840 33.78 28.23 44.00
N HIS A 841 32.51 28.01 43.66
CA HIS A 841 31.39 27.88 44.60
C HIS A 841 30.71 26.54 44.37
N THR A 842 30.24 25.89 45.44
CA THR A 842 29.45 24.66 45.30
C THR A 842 27.98 25.02 45.43
N LEU A 843 27.20 24.78 44.39
CA LEU A 843 25.77 25.06 44.37
C LEU A 843 24.99 23.74 44.32
N LEU A 844 23.80 23.75 44.88
CA LEU A 844 22.90 22.59 44.94
C LEU A 844 21.61 22.93 44.20
N ALA A 845 21.27 22.17 43.15
CA ALA A 845 19.98 22.27 42.47
C ALA A 845 19.01 21.27 43.09
N VAL A 846 17.81 21.72 43.49
CA VAL A 846 16.77 20.89 44.09
C VAL A 846 15.48 21.04 43.29
N ALA A 847 14.83 19.92 42.95
CA ALA A 847 13.53 19.94 42.32
C ALA A 847 12.42 20.19 43.36
N HIS A 848 11.57 21.19 43.12
CA HIS A 848 10.41 21.56 43.93
C HIS A 848 9.11 21.32 43.17
N ARG A 849 8.05 20.99 43.90
CA ARG A 849 6.69 20.81 43.34
C ARG A 849 5.95 22.14 43.38
N ASP A 850 5.10 22.43 42.42
CA ASP A 850 4.06 23.46 42.58
C ASP A 850 2.91 22.86 43.39
N THR A 851 2.86 23.16 44.69
CA THR A 851 1.91 22.49 45.61
C THR A 851 0.54 23.13 45.68
N ASP A 852 0.41 24.38 45.22
CA ASP A 852 -0.83 25.13 45.23
C ASP A 852 -1.33 25.57 43.85
N GLU A 853 -0.66 25.10 42.80
CA GLU A 853 -0.99 25.24 41.37
C GLU A 853 -1.09 26.71 40.95
N ASP A 854 -0.22 27.56 41.49
CA ASP A 854 -0.23 29.01 41.24
C ASP A 854 0.90 29.52 40.35
N GLU A 855 1.75 28.61 39.87
CA GLU A 855 2.89 28.85 38.97
C GLU A 855 3.91 29.85 39.56
N SER A 856 3.88 30.11 40.87
CA SER A 856 4.80 31.02 41.54
C SER A 856 5.53 30.37 42.71
N PHE A 857 6.86 30.47 42.74
CA PHE A 857 7.66 29.85 43.79
C PHE A 857 7.48 30.54 45.15
N GLY A 858 6.87 29.82 46.09
CA GLY A 858 6.46 30.28 47.42
C GLY A 858 7.24 29.66 48.60
N TYR A 859 8.21 28.77 48.37
CA TYR A 859 8.94 28.07 49.44
C TYR A 859 9.60 29.03 50.46
N ALA A 860 10.30 30.06 49.97
CA ALA A 860 10.95 31.04 50.82
C ALA A 860 9.96 31.98 51.54
N GLU A 861 8.88 32.41 50.86
CA GLU A 861 7.87 33.34 51.43
C GLU A 861 7.02 32.69 52.52
N THR A 862 6.82 31.38 52.44
CA THR A 862 5.93 30.62 53.32
C THR A 862 6.66 29.90 54.45
N ASP A 863 7.97 30.14 54.62
CA ASP A 863 8.82 29.39 55.56
C ASP A 863 8.77 27.86 55.29
N GLY A 864 8.68 27.45 54.02
CA GLY A 864 8.66 26.05 53.56
C GLY A 864 7.30 25.34 53.60
N ASP A 865 6.19 26.06 53.81
CA ASP A 865 4.83 25.49 53.84
C ASP A 865 4.23 25.27 52.43
N ALA A 866 4.71 26.00 51.42
CA ALA A 866 4.35 25.86 50.00
C ALA A 866 5.60 25.46 49.20
N ASP A 867 5.36 24.77 48.10
CA ASP A 867 6.33 24.29 47.13
C ASP A 867 7.41 23.43 47.76
N GLU A 868 6.99 22.39 48.47
CA GLU A 868 7.89 21.41 49.08
C GLU A 868 8.71 20.67 47.99
N PRO A 869 9.95 20.25 48.30
CA PRO A 869 10.80 19.53 47.35
C PRO A 869 10.20 18.18 46.93
N TYR A 870 10.58 17.70 45.75
CA TYR A 870 10.41 16.30 45.39
C TYR A 870 11.26 15.42 46.32
N LEU A 871 10.68 14.28 46.71
CA LEU A 871 11.30 13.36 47.67
C LEU A 871 11.36 11.96 47.09
N GLU A 872 12.47 11.27 47.33
CA GLU A 872 12.62 9.84 47.05
C GLU A 872 11.95 8.99 48.14
N ASP A 873 11.90 7.67 47.93
CA ASP A 873 11.24 6.70 48.83
C ASP A 873 11.80 6.68 50.27
N ASP A 874 13.03 7.13 50.48
CA ASP A 874 13.71 7.21 51.78
C ASP A 874 13.69 8.62 52.41
N GLU A 875 12.83 9.51 51.92
CA GLU A 875 12.60 10.88 52.40
C GLU A 875 13.77 11.86 52.12
N THR A 876 14.69 11.51 51.20
CA THR A 876 15.74 12.41 50.66
C THR A 876 15.14 13.35 49.61
N ALA A 877 15.67 14.57 49.52
CA ALA A 877 15.32 15.53 48.49
C ALA A 877 15.97 15.17 47.16
N VAL A 878 15.22 15.28 46.07
CA VAL A 878 15.73 15.10 44.71
C VAL A 878 16.60 16.31 44.35
N ALA A 879 17.92 16.11 44.39
CA ALA A 879 18.90 17.18 44.26
C ALA A 879 20.22 16.69 43.63
N ASP A 880 20.96 17.61 43.01
CA ASP A 880 22.30 17.37 42.47
C ASP A 880 23.21 18.59 42.70
N ASP A 881 24.51 18.38 42.90
CA ASP A 881 25.48 19.46 43.17
C ASP A 881 26.49 19.68 42.05
N ALA A 882 26.83 20.95 41.82
CA ALA A 882 27.83 21.35 40.85
C ALA A 882 28.80 22.39 41.42
N VAL A 883 30.04 22.34 40.96
CA VAL A 883 31.04 23.38 41.17
C VAL A 883 30.92 24.45 40.09
N VAL A 884 30.52 25.66 40.49
CA VAL A 884 30.41 26.83 39.61
C VAL A 884 31.65 27.72 39.75
N THR A 885 32.37 27.90 38.65
CA THR A 885 33.57 28.75 38.59
C THR A 885 33.23 30.14 38.03
N VAL A 886 33.44 31.19 38.82
CA VAL A 886 33.21 32.59 38.43
C VAL A 886 34.52 33.27 38.03
N GLU A 887 34.62 33.66 36.77
CA GLU A 887 35.81 34.32 36.21
C GLU A 887 35.73 35.86 36.27
N PRO A 888 36.86 36.57 36.42
CA PRO A 888 36.88 38.03 36.49
C PRO A 888 36.48 38.67 35.15
N ALA A 889 35.41 39.46 35.15
CA ALA A 889 34.97 40.22 33.97
C ALA A 889 36.06 41.20 33.47
N GLU A 890 36.42 41.11 32.19
CA GLU A 890 37.30 42.10 31.54
C GLU A 890 36.57 43.45 31.41
N PRO A 891 37.20 44.60 31.72
CA PRO A 891 36.48 45.87 31.79
C PRO A 891 36.23 46.48 30.40
N GLU A 892 34.99 46.42 29.95
CA GLU A 892 34.47 47.19 28.81
C GLU A 892 34.34 48.69 29.15
N THR A 893 34.70 49.55 28.19
CA THR A 893 34.75 51.02 28.36
C THR A 893 33.39 51.69 28.13
N PRO A 894 33.00 52.73 28.90
CA PRO A 894 31.70 53.38 28.75
C PRO A 894 31.74 54.50 27.72
N ASP A 895 30.77 54.52 26.80
CA ASP A 895 30.49 55.67 25.94
C ASP A 895 29.11 56.31 26.23
N GLU A 896 29.01 57.59 25.86
CA GLU A 896 28.19 58.69 26.41
C GLU A 896 26.70 58.77 25.94
N PRO A 897 25.87 59.71 26.48
CA PRO A 897 24.43 59.53 26.65
C PRO A 897 23.54 59.97 25.48
N VAL A 898 22.32 59.41 25.51
CA VAL A 898 21.19 59.57 24.58
C VAL A 898 20.53 60.95 24.66
N GLU A 899 20.15 61.51 23.50
CA GLU A 899 19.19 62.63 23.38
C GLU A 899 18.03 62.21 22.47
N ALA A 900 16.82 62.49 22.92
CA ALA A 900 15.54 62.16 22.30
C ALA A 900 15.09 63.14 21.21
N ASP A 901 14.41 62.63 20.17
CA ASP A 901 13.10 63.07 19.64
C ASP A 901 12.95 62.59 18.18
N GLY A 902 11.91 61.81 17.88
CA GLY A 902 11.53 61.48 16.51
C GLY A 902 10.45 60.41 16.43
N ASP A 903 9.19 60.82 16.57
CA ASP A 903 7.99 60.04 16.26
C ASP A 903 7.97 59.74 14.74
N GLU A 904 8.69 58.70 14.32
CA GLU A 904 8.50 57.99 13.05
C GLU A 904 7.86 56.65 13.38
N ALA A 905 6.90 56.22 12.56
CA ALA A 905 6.24 54.94 12.78
C ALA A 905 7.28 53.84 12.68
N GLU A 906 7.43 53.04 13.74
CA GLU A 906 8.26 51.82 13.75
C GLU A 906 7.98 51.04 12.46
N PRO A 907 9.00 50.71 11.65
CA PRO A 907 8.81 49.78 10.55
C PRO A 907 8.26 48.46 11.10
N ALA A 908 7.40 47.77 10.34
CA ALA A 908 6.95 46.46 10.75
C ALA A 908 8.18 45.53 10.81
N GLU A 909 8.33 44.80 11.91
CA GLU A 909 9.36 43.77 12.06
C GLU A 909 9.20 42.73 10.93
N PRO A 910 10.31 42.21 10.38
CA PRO A 910 10.25 41.21 9.32
C PRO A 910 9.65 39.90 9.84
N GLU A 911 8.72 39.33 9.09
CA GLU A 911 8.10 38.03 9.39
C GLU A 911 8.80 36.92 8.56
N VAL A 912 9.09 35.78 9.19
CA VAL A 912 9.76 34.62 8.58
C VAL A 912 8.83 33.41 8.55
N GLU A 913 8.68 32.79 7.40
CA GLU A 913 7.84 31.60 7.18
C GLU A 913 8.61 30.56 6.34
N PHE A 914 8.92 29.40 6.93
CA PHE A 914 9.50 28.29 6.17
C PHE A 914 8.45 27.70 5.23
N LEU A 915 8.75 27.69 3.92
CA LEU A 915 7.84 27.22 2.89
C LEU A 915 7.94 25.70 2.66
N ASN A 916 9.11 25.13 2.97
CA ASN A 916 9.45 23.70 2.95
C ASN A 916 10.91 23.52 3.42
N CYS A 917 11.36 22.27 3.48
CA CYS A 917 12.72 21.86 3.79
C CYS A 917 13.86 22.60 3.07
N THR A 918 13.62 23.26 1.95
CA THR A 918 14.67 23.93 1.17
C THR A 918 14.42 25.41 0.98
N ALA A 919 13.28 25.96 1.44
CA ALA A 919 12.90 27.32 1.12
C ALA A 919 12.21 28.02 2.29
N VAL A 920 12.50 29.30 2.45
CA VAL A 920 11.90 30.17 3.45
C VAL A 920 11.52 31.49 2.80
N GLU A 921 10.39 32.04 3.21
CA GLU A 921 9.87 33.33 2.84
C GLU A 921 10.08 34.32 3.97
N ILE A 922 10.54 35.53 3.62
CA ILE A 922 10.74 36.64 4.54
C ILE A 922 9.94 37.82 4.03
N SER A 923 9.00 38.31 4.82
CA SER A 923 8.15 39.44 4.50
C SER A 923 8.57 40.66 5.32
N GLY A 924 8.99 41.74 4.67
CA GLY A 924 9.46 42.95 5.34
C GLY A 924 10.79 43.47 4.83
N GLU A 925 11.30 44.53 5.49
CA GLU A 925 12.61 45.11 5.17
C GLU A 925 13.70 44.34 5.92
N VAL A 926 14.69 43.81 5.19
CA VAL A 926 15.82 43.06 5.75
C VAL A 926 17.15 43.55 5.16
N ASP A 927 18.11 43.84 6.03
CA ASP A 927 19.42 44.37 5.64
C ASP A 927 20.42 43.28 5.22
N ALA A 928 20.39 42.14 5.92
CA ALA A 928 21.17 40.96 5.59
C ALA A 928 20.48 39.70 6.11
N ILE A 929 20.84 38.57 5.51
CA ILE A 929 20.35 37.22 5.85
C ILE A 929 21.57 36.34 6.09
N GLU A 930 21.52 35.52 7.13
CA GLU A 930 22.40 34.39 7.35
C GLU A 930 21.54 33.13 7.34
N TYR A 931 22.01 32.07 6.68
CA TYR A 931 21.30 30.80 6.60
C TYR A 931 22.19 29.67 7.08
N THR A 932 21.57 28.64 7.65
CA THR A 932 22.24 27.38 7.99
C THR A 932 21.66 26.27 7.12
N GLN A 933 22.54 25.56 6.42
CA GLN A 933 22.21 24.39 5.63
C GLN A 933 22.77 23.15 6.33
N GLN A 934 21.96 22.10 6.49
CA GLN A 934 22.41 20.79 6.96
C GLN A 934 22.27 19.76 5.82
N PHE A 935 23.23 18.84 5.75
CA PHE A 935 23.27 17.81 4.70
C PHE A 935 24.18 16.65 5.07
N TYR A 936 23.98 15.49 4.44
CA TYR A 936 24.92 14.39 4.56
C TYR A 936 26.04 14.50 3.51
N ALA A 937 27.27 14.69 3.99
CA ALA A 937 28.50 14.50 3.24
C ALA A 937 28.90 13.02 3.24
N THR A 938 29.91 12.65 2.47
CA THR A 938 30.36 11.25 2.37
C THR A 938 30.81 10.67 3.72
N ASP A 939 31.28 11.51 4.63
CA ASP A 939 31.81 11.18 5.96
C ASP A 939 30.86 11.49 7.13
N GLY A 940 29.62 11.92 6.84
CA GLY A 940 28.58 12.08 7.85
C GLY A 940 27.72 13.33 7.66
N LEU A 941 26.89 13.63 8.65
CA LEU A 941 26.13 14.87 8.74
C LEU A 941 27.10 16.05 8.87
N ASP A 942 26.92 17.07 8.03
CA ASP A 942 27.68 18.31 8.03
C ASP A 942 26.70 19.49 8.02
N GLU A 943 27.18 20.63 8.51
CA GLU A 943 26.41 21.86 8.65
C GLU A 943 27.23 23.06 8.15
N GLU A 944 26.59 23.89 7.32
CA GLU A 944 27.17 25.13 6.81
C GLU A 944 26.27 26.33 7.10
N THR A 945 26.77 27.24 7.94
CA THR A 945 26.22 28.59 8.09
C THR A 945 26.92 29.58 7.17
N ALA A 946 26.16 30.32 6.37
CA ALA A 946 26.70 31.29 5.43
C ALA A 946 25.76 32.47 5.16
N THR A 947 26.34 33.59 4.71
CA THR A 947 25.58 34.74 4.19
C THR A 947 25.53 34.67 2.65
N PRO A 948 24.36 34.79 2.00
CA PRO A 948 24.26 34.74 0.55
C PRO A 948 24.95 35.96 -0.07
N GLN A 949 25.64 35.75 -1.19
CA GLN A 949 26.43 36.79 -1.89
C GLN A 949 25.52 37.73 -2.73
N VAL A 950 24.39 38.16 -2.18
CA VAL A 950 23.46 39.10 -2.80
C VAL A 950 23.67 40.51 -2.22
N PRO A 951 23.84 41.56 -3.03
CA PRO A 951 23.88 42.93 -2.51
C PRO A 951 22.56 43.28 -1.84
N TRP A 952 22.58 43.86 -0.63
CA TRP A 952 21.37 44.27 0.10
C TRP A 952 20.42 45.15 -0.74
N GLU A 953 20.94 45.93 -1.69
CA GLU A 953 20.17 46.69 -2.71
C GLU A 953 19.29 45.81 -3.65
N GLN A 954 19.37 44.49 -3.54
CA GLN A 954 18.58 43.50 -4.30
C GLN A 954 17.62 42.68 -3.43
N LEU A 955 17.62 42.89 -2.10
CA LEU A 955 16.58 42.41 -1.21
C LEU A 955 15.34 43.31 -1.36
N ALA A 956 14.18 42.81 -0.95
CA ALA A 956 12.93 43.55 -1.14
C ALA A 956 12.84 44.74 -0.17
N ASP A 957 12.54 45.95 -0.66
CA ASP A 957 12.37 47.15 0.19
C ASP A 957 10.91 47.24 0.71
N GLY A 958 10.71 47.48 2.01
CA GLY A 958 9.38 47.76 2.58
C GLY A 958 8.45 46.55 2.69
N ASN A 959 7.33 46.52 1.94
CA ASN A 959 6.30 45.46 1.98
C ASN A 959 6.55 44.38 0.89
N GLY A 960 7.80 44.18 0.50
CA GLY A 960 8.16 43.15 -0.46
C GLY A 960 8.56 41.85 0.24
N THR A 961 8.62 40.78 -0.54
CA THR A 961 8.88 39.42 -0.06
C THR A 961 10.23 38.93 -0.57
N THR A 962 11.04 38.31 0.29
CA THR A 962 12.29 37.64 -0.08
C THR A 962 12.17 36.14 0.16
N ILE A 963 12.33 35.32 -0.87
CA ILE A 963 12.37 33.87 -0.78
C ILE A 963 13.82 33.40 -0.84
N VAL A 964 14.31 32.74 0.19
CA VAL A 964 15.62 32.07 0.19
C VAL A 964 15.39 30.59 -0.12
N ARG A 965 16.15 30.00 -1.06
CA ARG A 965 15.93 28.60 -1.48
C ARG A 965 17.22 27.88 -1.87
N ILE A 966 17.34 26.61 -1.47
CA ILE A 966 18.37 25.65 -1.93
C ILE A 966 17.91 24.97 -3.23
N GLY A 967 18.81 24.82 -4.20
CA GLY A 967 18.51 24.10 -5.45
C GLY A 967 19.36 24.53 -6.64
N PRO A 968 19.11 23.97 -7.84
CA PRO A 968 19.93 24.25 -9.03
C PRO A 968 19.80 25.72 -9.49
N GLU A 969 20.87 26.28 -10.09
CA GLU A 969 20.87 27.66 -10.62
C GLU A 969 19.80 27.85 -11.73
N GLU A 970 18.58 28.26 -11.35
CA GLU A 970 17.55 28.71 -12.30
C GLU A 970 17.53 30.24 -12.46
N ARG A 971 17.00 30.71 -13.59
CA ARG A 971 16.88 32.15 -13.86
C ARG A 971 15.88 32.76 -12.87
N ALA A 972 16.37 33.66 -12.01
CA ALA A 972 15.55 34.51 -11.15
C ALA A 972 14.33 35.07 -11.89
N PHE A 973 13.13 34.75 -11.39
CA PHE A 973 11.92 35.47 -11.72
C PHE A 973 11.89 36.74 -10.87
N GLU A 974 12.11 37.89 -11.49
CA GLU A 974 11.84 39.17 -10.85
C GLU A 974 10.38 39.55 -11.14
N ASP A 975 9.52 39.45 -10.14
CA ASP A 975 8.30 40.27 -10.08
C ASP A 975 8.62 41.55 -9.28
N ASP A 976 7.83 42.62 -9.44
CA ASP A 976 8.15 43.91 -8.82
C ASP A 976 8.12 43.89 -7.27
N ASP A 977 7.50 42.86 -6.65
CA ASP A 977 7.27 42.74 -5.19
C ASP A 977 7.92 41.48 -4.52
N THR A 978 8.51 40.52 -5.27
CA THR A 978 9.14 39.30 -4.71
C THR A 978 10.56 39.08 -5.25
N ARG A 979 11.51 38.81 -4.35
CA ARG A 979 12.93 38.54 -4.61
C ARG A 979 13.27 37.09 -4.27
N VAL A 980 14.09 36.42 -5.08
CA VAL A 980 14.53 35.04 -4.80
C VAL A 980 16.06 35.01 -4.64
N VAL A 981 16.52 34.49 -3.50
CA VAL A 981 17.92 34.25 -3.15
C VAL A 981 18.20 32.75 -3.27
N GLN A 982 18.99 32.37 -4.27
CA GLN A 982 19.33 30.97 -4.53
C GLN A 982 20.60 30.57 -3.78
N ILE A 983 20.56 29.43 -3.10
CA ILE A 983 21.66 28.77 -2.40
C ILE A 983 22.03 27.48 -3.15
N GLU A 984 23.33 27.20 -3.22
CA GLU A 984 23.87 25.98 -3.82
C GLU A 984 23.57 24.76 -2.92
N ASP A 985 23.15 23.66 -3.52
CA ASP A 985 22.96 22.39 -2.81
C ASP A 985 24.33 21.71 -2.55
N ARG A 986 24.60 21.32 -1.30
CA ARG A 986 25.92 20.80 -0.86
C ARG A 986 25.92 19.31 -0.54
N GLY A 987 24.76 18.68 -0.41
CA GLY A 987 24.65 17.30 0.01
C GLY A 987 25.19 16.30 -1.01
N ALA A 988 25.80 15.23 -0.50
CA ALA A 988 26.37 14.17 -1.32
C ALA A 988 25.34 13.14 -1.78
N TYR A 989 24.16 13.06 -1.15
CA TYR A 989 23.18 12.01 -1.42
C TYR A 989 21.85 12.61 -1.89
N PRO A 990 21.55 12.56 -3.21
CA PRO A 990 20.30 13.09 -3.73
C PRO A 990 19.13 12.15 -3.38
N ALA A 991 18.10 12.70 -2.74
CA ALA A 991 16.81 12.05 -2.55
C ALA A 991 15.96 12.08 -3.84
N GLU A 992 14.76 11.47 -3.83
CA GLU A 992 13.88 11.26 -5.01
C GLU A 992 13.50 12.55 -5.80
N ASN A 993 13.79 13.74 -5.26
CA ASN A 993 13.51 15.05 -5.86
C ASN A 993 14.78 15.86 -6.26
N ASP A 994 15.95 15.22 -6.42
CA ASP A 994 17.27 15.87 -6.61
C ASP A 994 17.68 16.79 -5.43
N ARG A 995 17.05 16.64 -4.26
CA ARG A 995 17.34 17.37 -3.02
C ARG A 995 18.38 16.58 -2.22
N SER A 996 19.50 17.19 -1.85
CA SER A 996 20.50 16.56 -0.97
C SER A 996 20.84 17.36 0.30
N SER A 997 20.32 18.57 0.44
CA SER A 997 20.45 19.39 1.65
C SER A 997 19.12 19.98 2.09
N ILE A 998 19.09 20.44 3.34
CA ILE A 998 17.96 21.17 3.91
C ILE A 998 18.38 22.57 4.38
N LEU A 999 17.41 23.47 4.46
CA LEU A 999 17.56 24.76 5.11
C LEU A 999 17.15 24.58 6.58
N ALA A 1000 18.15 24.50 7.47
CA ALA A 1000 17.96 24.18 8.87
C ALA A 1000 17.54 25.40 9.69
N SER A 1001 18.09 26.58 9.39
CA SER A 1001 17.69 27.82 10.07
C SER A 1001 18.02 29.07 9.26
N ILE A 1002 17.43 30.20 9.66
CA ILE A 1002 17.71 31.52 9.09
C ILE A 1002 17.81 32.58 10.19
N ALA A 1003 18.77 33.49 10.07
CA ALA A 1003 18.91 34.65 10.93
C ALA A 1003 18.85 35.93 10.11
N LEU A 1004 18.20 36.96 10.66
CA LEU A 1004 18.06 38.28 10.03
C LEU A 1004 18.94 39.27 10.77
N ALA A 1005 19.58 40.18 10.04
CA ALA A 1005 20.36 41.25 10.64
C ALA A 1005 19.47 42.41 11.10
N ASP A 1006 19.76 42.94 12.28
CA ASP A 1006 19.15 44.14 12.83
C ASP A 1006 19.63 45.42 12.12
N ASP A 1007 19.12 46.58 12.56
CA ASP A 1007 19.46 47.90 12.01
C ASP A 1007 20.92 48.33 12.27
N GLN A 1008 21.66 47.59 13.10
CA GLN A 1008 23.08 47.76 13.39
C GLN A 1008 23.96 46.80 12.59
N GLY A 1009 23.35 45.82 11.91
CA GLY A 1009 24.01 44.79 11.12
C GLY A 1009 24.49 43.60 11.95
N GLU A 1010 23.94 43.39 13.15
CA GLU A 1010 24.14 42.19 13.97
C GLU A 1010 22.99 41.20 13.72
N PHE A 1011 23.29 39.90 13.59
CA PHE A 1011 22.26 38.89 13.38
C PHE A 1011 21.51 38.62 14.69
N GLU A 1012 20.18 38.64 14.62
CA GLU A 1012 19.32 38.18 15.71
C GLU A 1012 19.41 36.65 15.87
N GLN A 1013 18.75 36.11 16.90
CA GLN A 1013 18.69 34.67 17.13
C GLN A 1013 18.20 33.94 15.88
N ALA A 1014 18.87 32.83 15.53
CA ALA A 1014 18.46 32.01 14.40
C ALA A 1014 17.05 31.46 14.63
N ILE A 1015 16.22 31.55 13.58
CA ILE A 1015 14.89 30.96 13.52
C ILE A 1015 15.07 29.61 12.86
N ASP A 1016 14.84 28.56 13.64
CA ASP A 1016 14.96 27.19 13.17
C ASP A 1016 13.78 26.80 12.29
N ASN A 1017 14.06 25.97 11.28
CA ASN A 1017 13.04 25.35 10.48
C ASN A 1017 12.31 24.33 11.36
N PRO A 1018 11.00 24.47 11.61
CA PRO A 1018 10.27 23.57 12.49
C PRO A 1018 10.28 22.12 12.01
N ASP A 1019 10.45 21.90 10.71
CA ASP A 1019 10.50 20.56 10.10
C ASP A 1019 11.94 20.06 9.90
N ALA A 1020 12.97 20.70 10.50
CA ALA A 1020 14.37 20.41 10.19
C ALA A 1020 14.75 18.94 10.40
N GLU A 1021 14.26 18.31 11.47
CA GLU A 1021 14.55 16.90 11.79
C GLU A 1021 13.94 15.96 10.75
N ASP A 1022 12.64 16.10 10.47
CA ASP A 1022 11.94 15.31 9.44
C ASP A 1022 12.57 15.52 8.05
N CYS A 1023 12.90 16.77 7.73
CA CYS A 1023 13.56 17.13 6.47
C CYS A 1023 14.96 16.47 6.35
N LEU A 1024 15.68 16.32 7.46
CA LEU A 1024 16.97 15.62 7.49
C LEU A 1024 16.81 14.11 7.29
N GLU A 1025 15.79 13.51 7.89
CA GLU A 1025 15.49 12.08 7.69
C GLU A 1025 15.25 11.76 6.21
N ASP A 1026 14.54 12.63 5.49
CA ASP A 1026 14.25 12.46 4.07
C ASP A 1026 15.49 12.47 3.16
N VAL A 1027 16.56 13.16 3.56
CA VAL A 1027 17.81 13.24 2.79
C VAL A 1027 18.90 12.30 3.33
N ARG A 1028 18.55 11.45 4.30
CA ARG A 1028 19.45 10.45 4.90
C ARG A 1028 19.90 9.43 3.84
N PRO A 1029 21.20 9.12 3.75
CA PRO A 1029 21.69 8.11 2.80
C PRO A 1029 21.12 6.73 3.13
N ILE A 1030 20.86 5.93 2.10
CA ILE A 1030 20.30 4.60 2.24
C ILE A 1030 21.34 3.67 2.90
N ARG A 1031 20.93 2.90 3.90
CA ARG A 1031 21.82 1.99 4.66
C ARG A 1031 22.48 0.94 3.74
N PRO A 1032 23.81 0.75 3.78
CA PRO A 1032 24.48 -0.36 3.10
C PRO A 1032 24.10 -1.73 3.69
N GLU A 1033 24.00 -2.74 2.82
CA GLU A 1033 23.80 -4.13 3.23
C GLU A 1033 25.16 -4.86 3.33
N LEU A 1034 25.35 -5.69 4.36
CA LEU A 1034 26.58 -6.46 4.60
C LEU A 1034 26.30 -7.97 4.54
N THR A 1035 27.19 -8.74 3.91
CA THR A 1035 27.02 -10.19 3.68
C THR A 1035 28.30 -10.99 3.95
N VAL A 1036 28.14 -12.29 4.23
CA VAL A 1036 29.24 -13.27 4.17
C VAL A 1036 29.08 -14.07 2.87
N GLU A 1037 29.97 -13.87 1.93
CA GLU A 1037 29.92 -14.48 0.59
C GLU A 1037 30.46 -15.91 0.61
N GLU A 1038 31.62 -16.11 1.26
CA GLU A 1038 32.32 -17.39 1.24
C GLU A 1038 33.19 -17.57 2.49
N THR A 1039 33.19 -18.78 3.04
CA THR A 1039 34.15 -19.20 4.08
C THR A 1039 34.93 -20.42 3.60
N THR A 1040 36.21 -20.26 3.32
CA THR A 1040 37.08 -21.32 2.79
C THR A 1040 38.13 -21.73 3.81
N PRO A 1041 38.11 -22.98 4.32
CA PRO A 1041 39.15 -23.49 5.20
C PRO A 1041 40.53 -23.52 4.51
N THR A 1042 41.57 -23.04 5.20
CA THR A 1042 42.96 -23.07 4.74
C THR A 1042 43.85 -23.90 5.67
N ASP A 1043 45.14 -24.05 5.32
CA ASP A 1043 46.11 -24.77 6.17
C ASP A 1043 46.42 -24.00 7.48
N ASP A 1044 46.16 -22.69 7.51
CA ASP A 1044 46.55 -21.77 8.59
C ASP A 1044 45.35 -21.05 9.26
N GLY A 1045 44.11 -21.22 8.77
CA GLY A 1045 42.90 -20.57 9.28
C GLY A 1045 41.67 -20.78 8.39
N ILE A 1046 40.79 -19.77 8.30
CA ILE A 1046 39.64 -19.72 7.39
C ILE A 1046 39.71 -18.41 6.61
N ASP A 1047 39.75 -18.46 5.28
CA ASP A 1047 39.59 -17.26 4.46
C ASP A 1047 38.09 -16.92 4.41
N VAL A 1048 37.72 -15.74 4.89
CA VAL A 1048 36.34 -15.24 4.90
C VAL A 1048 36.21 -14.10 3.90
N THR A 1049 35.36 -14.26 2.91
CA THR A 1049 34.99 -13.19 1.98
C THR A 1049 33.71 -12.54 2.45
N PHE A 1050 33.79 -11.26 2.82
CA PHE A 1050 32.65 -10.42 3.11
C PHE A 1050 32.24 -9.65 1.85
N GLY A 1051 30.94 -9.44 1.69
CA GLY A 1051 30.34 -8.58 0.68
C GLY A 1051 29.66 -7.40 1.33
N TYR A 1052 29.55 -6.31 0.58
CA TYR A 1052 28.63 -5.22 0.90
C TYR A 1052 28.01 -4.64 -0.35
N GLU A 1053 26.80 -4.11 -0.23
CA GLU A 1053 26.12 -3.33 -1.25
C GLU A 1053 25.82 -1.95 -0.70
N ASN A 1054 26.42 -0.91 -1.32
CA ASN A 1054 26.06 0.47 -1.05
C ASN A 1054 25.10 0.98 -2.15
N PRO A 1055 23.80 1.12 -1.86
CA PRO A 1055 22.79 1.55 -2.83
C PRO A 1055 22.86 3.04 -3.22
N ASN A 1056 23.71 3.83 -2.55
CA ASN A 1056 23.88 5.25 -2.83
C ASN A 1056 24.80 5.50 -4.03
N GLU A 1057 24.60 6.60 -4.76
CA GLU A 1057 25.46 6.96 -5.90
C GLU A 1057 26.90 7.30 -5.48
N ASN A 1058 27.08 7.78 -4.25
CA ASN A 1058 28.36 8.17 -3.66
C ASN A 1058 28.81 7.20 -2.56
N PRO A 1059 30.12 7.09 -2.30
CA PRO A 1059 30.64 6.22 -1.25
C PRO A 1059 30.17 6.67 0.14
N ILE A 1060 30.05 5.73 1.08
CA ILE A 1060 29.85 6.01 2.50
C ILE A 1060 31.17 5.77 3.22
N VAL A 1061 31.66 6.78 3.92
CA VAL A 1061 32.84 6.69 4.78
C VAL A 1061 32.36 6.56 6.22
N ALA A 1062 32.54 5.39 6.80
CA ALA A 1062 31.99 5.04 8.11
C ALA A 1062 33.02 4.27 8.94
N GLN A 1063 32.85 4.27 10.27
CA GLN A 1063 33.71 3.48 11.14
C GLN A 1063 33.44 2.00 10.91
N SER A 1064 34.47 1.23 10.55
CA SER A 1064 34.34 -0.16 10.12
C SER A 1064 35.33 -1.03 10.88
N ALA A 1065 34.85 -2.07 11.57
CA ALA A 1065 35.68 -2.89 12.44
C ALA A 1065 35.18 -4.34 12.57
N PHE A 1066 36.09 -5.27 12.87
CA PHE A 1066 35.71 -6.59 13.35
C PHE A 1066 35.55 -6.54 14.88
N VAL A 1067 34.32 -6.68 15.36
CA VAL A 1067 33.97 -6.55 16.79
C VAL A 1067 34.02 -7.88 17.54
N GLU A 1068 33.93 -8.99 16.81
CA GLU A 1068 34.10 -10.35 17.33
C GLU A 1068 34.92 -11.17 16.34
N GLY A 1069 35.74 -12.10 16.85
CA GLY A 1069 36.58 -12.99 16.06
C GLY A 1069 38.04 -12.54 15.94
N THR A 1070 38.93 -13.52 15.75
CA THR A 1070 40.38 -13.32 15.78
C THR A 1070 40.94 -13.19 14.37
N THR A 1071 41.05 -11.96 13.87
CA THR A 1071 41.69 -11.62 12.59
C THR A 1071 42.77 -10.55 12.77
N ALA A 1072 43.77 -10.55 11.88
CA ALA A 1072 44.80 -9.51 11.80
C ALA A 1072 44.54 -8.51 10.66
N ASP A 1073 43.54 -8.75 9.82
CA ASP A 1073 43.14 -7.90 8.72
C ASP A 1073 42.11 -6.85 9.17
N GLU A 1074 42.11 -5.70 8.51
CA GLU A 1074 41.19 -4.58 8.76
C GLU A 1074 40.14 -4.52 7.63
N PRO A 1075 38.85 -4.26 7.95
CA PRO A 1075 37.82 -4.08 6.93
C PRO A 1075 37.97 -2.72 6.22
N PRO A 1076 37.28 -2.49 5.08
CA PRO A 1076 37.31 -1.20 4.39
C PRO A 1076 36.61 -0.11 5.20
N GLU A 1077 37.22 1.08 5.29
CA GLU A 1077 36.66 2.30 5.91
C GLU A 1077 35.78 3.12 4.94
N GLU A 1078 35.90 2.86 3.63
CA GLU A 1078 35.11 3.48 2.57
C GLU A 1078 34.32 2.40 1.83
N LEU A 1079 33.00 2.47 1.88
CA LEU A 1079 32.09 1.62 1.16
C LEU A 1079 31.74 2.28 -0.17
N ALA A 1080 32.44 1.89 -1.23
CA ALA A 1080 32.20 2.38 -2.59
C ALA A 1080 30.77 2.07 -3.04
N SER A 1081 30.20 2.89 -3.92
CA SER A 1081 28.85 2.66 -4.46
C SER A 1081 28.76 1.33 -5.23
N GLY A 1082 27.60 0.68 -5.14
CA GLY A 1082 27.32 -0.63 -5.69
C GLY A 1082 27.86 -1.79 -4.84
N THR A 1083 27.94 -2.98 -5.45
CA THR A 1083 28.39 -4.20 -4.77
C THR A 1083 29.92 -4.31 -4.77
N SER A 1084 30.49 -4.66 -3.62
CA SER A 1084 31.92 -4.90 -3.45
C SER A 1084 32.18 -6.04 -2.47
N THR A 1085 33.33 -6.71 -2.62
CA THR A 1085 33.73 -7.82 -1.74
C THR A 1085 35.18 -7.65 -1.30
N PHE A 1086 35.51 -8.11 -0.10
CA PHE A 1086 36.89 -8.22 0.39
C PHE A 1086 37.08 -9.51 1.21
N THR A 1087 38.29 -10.06 1.18
CA THR A 1087 38.61 -11.33 1.86
C THR A 1087 39.60 -11.07 2.99
N VAL A 1088 39.37 -11.69 4.15
CA VAL A 1088 40.21 -11.62 5.34
C VAL A 1088 40.58 -13.01 5.85
N GLU A 1089 41.74 -13.12 6.49
CA GLU A 1089 42.21 -14.37 7.12
C GLU A 1089 41.74 -14.44 8.58
N TRP A 1090 40.79 -15.34 8.87
CA TRP A 1090 40.28 -15.60 10.21
C TRP A 1090 41.04 -16.76 10.88
N THR A 1091 41.56 -16.54 12.10
CA THR A 1091 42.29 -17.54 12.89
C THR A 1091 41.55 -17.86 14.21
N PRO A 1092 40.43 -18.61 14.17
CA PRO A 1092 39.60 -18.83 15.35
C PRO A 1092 40.33 -19.56 16.49
N GLU A 1093 40.12 -19.12 17.73
CA GLU A 1093 40.70 -19.72 18.94
C GLU A 1093 39.80 -20.83 19.53
N SER A 1094 38.53 -20.90 19.12
CA SER A 1094 37.56 -21.93 19.53
C SER A 1094 36.57 -22.30 18.43
N ASP A 1095 35.97 -23.50 18.50
CA ASP A 1095 34.96 -23.96 17.55
C ASP A 1095 33.65 -23.13 17.62
N ASP A 1096 33.39 -22.43 18.72
CA ASP A 1096 32.18 -21.61 18.92
C ASP A 1096 32.38 -20.16 18.48
N GLU A 1097 33.61 -19.75 18.13
CA GLU A 1097 33.93 -18.37 17.73
C GLU A 1097 33.28 -18.03 16.38
N ARG A 1098 32.82 -16.78 16.23
CA ARG A 1098 32.37 -16.17 14.96
C ARG A 1098 33.25 -14.96 14.63
N LEU A 1099 33.38 -14.65 13.35
CA LEU A 1099 33.92 -13.37 12.91
C LEU A 1099 32.75 -12.44 12.59
N VAL A 1100 32.67 -11.30 13.27
CA VAL A 1100 31.60 -10.31 13.13
C VAL A 1100 32.18 -9.01 12.62
N TRP A 1101 31.73 -8.58 11.45
CA TRP A 1101 32.03 -7.29 10.86
C TRP A 1101 30.93 -6.29 11.19
N GLU A 1102 31.32 -5.13 11.71
CA GLU A 1102 30.44 -4.02 12.07
C GLU A 1102 30.85 -2.75 11.31
N VAL A 1103 29.85 -2.02 10.82
CA VAL A 1103 29.99 -0.68 10.23
C VAL A 1103 29.07 0.26 10.99
N ASP A 1104 29.65 1.18 11.76
CA ASP A 1104 28.97 2.21 12.53
C ASP A 1104 28.60 3.40 11.62
N LEU A 1105 27.29 3.60 11.49
CA LEU A 1105 26.65 4.60 10.63
C LEU A 1105 26.01 5.74 11.44
N SER A 1106 26.37 5.90 12.72
CA SER A 1106 25.88 6.98 13.58
C SER A 1106 26.16 8.37 13.01
N SER A 1107 27.31 8.55 12.35
CA SER A 1107 27.63 9.78 11.62
C SER A 1107 26.65 10.12 10.50
N HIS A 1108 25.89 9.13 10.01
CA HIS A 1108 24.91 9.25 8.93
C HIS A 1108 23.46 9.12 9.44
N GLY A 1109 23.23 9.31 10.75
CA GLY A 1109 21.90 9.32 11.35
C GLY A 1109 21.28 7.94 11.59
N TYR A 1110 22.08 6.90 11.77
CA TYR A 1110 21.59 5.57 12.16
C TYR A 1110 21.99 5.24 13.59
N ASP A 1111 21.02 4.88 14.43
CA ASP A 1111 21.28 4.51 15.82
C ASP A 1111 21.95 3.14 15.97
N GLU A 1112 21.73 2.24 15.01
CA GLU A 1112 22.28 0.88 15.02
C GLU A 1112 23.33 0.66 13.92
N PRO A 1113 24.51 0.08 14.27
CA PRO A 1113 25.52 -0.23 13.28
C PRO A 1113 25.07 -1.38 12.37
N ALA A 1114 25.49 -1.37 11.11
CA ALA A 1114 25.28 -2.50 10.21
C ALA A 1114 26.24 -3.64 10.60
N THR A 1115 25.72 -4.84 10.84
CA THR A 1115 26.54 -5.97 11.30
C THR A 1115 26.32 -7.22 10.45
N VAL A 1116 27.37 -8.03 10.28
CA VAL A 1116 27.28 -9.35 9.66
C VAL A 1116 28.22 -10.34 10.36
N ALA A 1117 27.73 -11.56 10.59
CA ALA A 1117 28.45 -12.60 11.32
C ALA A 1117 28.63 -13.87 10.47
N THR A 1118 29.83 -14.47 10.51
CA THR A 1118 30.06 -15.80 9.92
C THR A 1118 29.33 -16.90 10.70
N PRO A 1119 29.11 -18.10 10.11
CA PRO A 1119 28.90 -19.34 10.85
C PRO A 1119 30.00 -19.56 11.90
N THR A 1120 29.77 -20.42 12.91
CA THR A 1120 30.83 -20.69 13.90
C THR A 1120 32.00 -21.41 13.24
N ALA A 1121 33.20 -21.23 13.79
CA ALA A 1121 34.41 -21.85 13.25
C ALA A 1121 34.27 -23.38 13.14
N GLY A 1122 33.61 -24.03 14.10
CA GLY A 1122 33.37 -25.47 14.12
C GLY A 1122 32.39 -25.96 13.04
N GLU A 1123 31.47 -25.10 12.59
CA GLU A 1123 30.56 -25.39 11.47
C GLU A 1123 31.30 -25.36 10.13
N VAL A 1124 32.29 -24.45 9.99
CA VAL A 1124 33.09 -24.27 8.76
C VAL A 1124 34.24 -25.28 8.68
N ALA A 1125 35.02 -25.39 9.75
CA ALA A 1125 36.21 -26.25 9.84
C ALA A 1125 36.48 -26.64 11.31
N PRO A 1126 36.10 -27.86 11.74
CA PRO A 1126 36.34 -28.31 13.10
C PRO A 1126 37.83 -28.29 13.45
N LEU A 1127 38.21 -27.62 14.55
CA LEU A 1127 39.60 -27.57 14.99
C LEU A 1127 40.07 -28.98 15.38
N GLU A 1128 41.10 -29.51 14.70
CA GLU A 1128 41.64 -30.85 15.00
C GLU A 1128 42.23 -30.91 16.43
N GLY A 1129 41.42 -31.34 17.42
CA GLY A 1129 41.94 -31.56 18.77
C GLY A 1129 40.96 -31.64 19.95
N GLN A 1130 39.65 -31.41 19.79
CA GLN A 1130 38.71 -31.52 20.91
C GLN A 1130 37.82 -32.77 20.80
N GLU A 1131 38.16 -33.81 21.55
CA GLU A 1131 37.29 -34.97 21.76
C GLU A 1131 35.98 -34.54 22.46
N SER A 1132 34.86 -34.58 21.75
CA SER A 1132 33.53 -34.52 22.37
C SER A 1132 33.27 -35.78 23.21
N PRO A 1133 32.90 -35.70 24.49
CA PRO A 1133 32.45 -36.84 25.26
C PRO A 1133 30.98 -37.15 24.93
N ASP A 1134 30.62 -38.43 24.99
CA ASP A 1134 29.25 -38.95 24.94
C ASP A 1134 28.58 -39.13 23.56
N SER A 1135 28.95 -40.22 22.89
CA SER A 1135 27.93 -41.15 22.35
C SER A 1135 28.44 -42.60 22.28
N GLU A 1136 28.94 -43.14 23.40
CA GLU A 1136 28.91 -44.59 23.57
C GLU A 1136 27.51 -45.01 24.05
N ASN A 1137 26.91 -45.91 23.26
CA ASN A 1137 25.96 -46.95 23.66
C ASN A 1137 24.49 -46.71 23.28
N GLN A 1138 24.11 -47.22 22.11
CA GLN A 1138 22.94 -48.10 22.01
C GLN A 1138 23.00 -48.99 20.75
N SER A 1139 23.61 -50.17 20.90
CA SER A 1139 23.19 -51.35 20.15
C SER A 1139 23.06 -52.55 21.10
N ASN A 1140 21.82 -52.96 21.37
CA ASN A 1140 21.44 -54.38 21.24
C ASN A 1140 19.93 -54.64 21.42
N GLY A 1141 19.32 -55.15 20.34
CA GLY A 1141 18.23 -56.14 20.31
C GLY A 1141 16.81 -55.58 20.45
N VAL A 1142 15.82 -55.99 19.66
CA VAL A 1142 15.54 -57.36 19.19
C VAL A 1142 14.59 -57.37 17.98
N ALA A 1143 15.00 -58.15 16.96
CA ALA A 1143 14.27 -58.95 15.96
C ALA A 1143 12.77 -58.75 15.67
N GLY A 1144 12.48 -58.70 14.36
CA GLY A 1144 11.20 -59.01 13.72
C GLY A 1144 11.33 -58.95 12.21
#